data_AF-A0A426XIR4-F1
#
_entry.id   AF-A0A426XIR4-F1
#
_cell.length_a   1.000
_cell.length_b   1.000
_cell.length_c   1.000
_cell.angle_alpha   90.00
_cell.angle_beta   90.00
_cell.angle_gamma   90.00
#
_symmetry.space_group_name_H-M   'P 1'
#
loop_
_entity.id
_entity.type
_entity.pdbx_description
1 polymer ?
#
loop_
_entity_poly.entity_id
_entity_poly.type
_entity_poly.pdbx_seq_one_letter_code
_entity_poly.pdbx_strand_id
1 'polypeptide(L)'
;MVCMHAGQPLATHDRAVADPHSSGMVPTSILPMAGCHITKDDLSYSHETYLLAIIKEKEWLRDIKPGNGESSRPSCGNQEKGGWCWDDCTMQSMGIPLGKVQHSPPPQNIWFPGLPMPLLPAPLVNKSYRRNHSSFVTKYHGIPASPMDFRPLSFLQSTNTSSLDFGRIKFNSPAAVLRPQSPKEISLLLGFLSASSFSKVTVAARGAGHSIHGQAQALDGIVIEMDSLPSNISIHKGTEFSPSYADVSGGALWIELLEEGLKFGLAPRSWTDYLYLSIGGTLSNGGISGQTFKYGPQISNVLQLDVVTGKGDQVACSPTENSELFYAVLGGLGQFGIITRARILLQDAPQKVKWVRAFYDDFNTFIEDQELLVAMPNVVDYVEGFMLLNEQSLHSSSLAFPSHLEFNRELYSKSSYNVYFCIEFAIHDYQAKTTNVEQVVTEISRKMSYIPSHFYSVEVSYFDFLNRVRGEELHLRSRGLWEVPHPWLNMFVPKSGIKDFKDSLLDNISPSDFEGLVLMYPILRDKWDTNSSAVLPDAREAGEEVVYIVGVLRTANPATCSTECLNDIRLSHRRVAQAASSPRIGAKQYLPHHLSQSHWQHHFGRRWDQFMARKAQFDPRHILGQGIILPGTNAPRP
;
A
#
# COMPACT_ATOMS: atom_id res chain seq x y z
N MET A 1 57.27 -34.84 -25.01
CA MET A 1 56.92 -35.64 -26.19
C MET A 1 56.15 -34.71 -27.13
N VAL A 2 56.62 -34.50 -28.38
CA VAL A 2 55.93 -33.86 -29.54
C VAL A 2 55.01 -32.65 -29.22
N CYS A 3 55.51 -31.41 -29.28
CA CYS A 3 55.57 -30.51 -30.47
C CYS A 3 54.20 -29.89 -30.85
N MET A 4 54.00 -28.57 -30.65
CA MET A 4 54.37 -27.42 -31.53
C MET A 4 53.38 -27.15 -32.68
N HIS A 5 52.82 -25.93 -32.72
CA HIS A 5 53.35 -24.89 -33.61
C HIS A 5 52.83 -23.48 -33.27
N ALA A 6 53.57 -22.48 -33.77
CA ALA A 6 53.19 -21.07 -33.84
C ALA A 6 53.69 -20.50 -35.18
N GLY A 7 53.11 -19.38 -35.65
CA GLY A 7 53.54 -18.69 -36.87
C GLY A 7 53.00 -17.26 -36.93
N GLN A 8 53.85 -16.31 -37.33
CA GLN A 8 53.51 -14.88 -37.49
C GLN A 8 53.60 -14.45 -38.99
N PRO A 9 54.12 -13.28 -39.42
CA PRO A 9 53.26 -12.30 -40.08
C PRO A 9 53.79 -11.76 -41.44
N LEU A 10 52.99 -10.92 -42.12
CA LEU A 10 53.42 -9.79 -42.96
C LEU A 10 52.31 -8.70 -42.83
N ALA A 11 52.52 -7.40 -42.69
CA ALA A 11 53.54 -6.43 -43.15
C ALA A 11 53.12 -5.63 -44.41
N THR A 12 52.73 -4.38 -44.16
CA THR A 12 53.01 -3.14 -44.92
C THR A 12 52.64 -3.01 -46.42
N HIS A 13 51.84 -1.97 -46.74
CA HIS A 13 52.40 -0.83 -47.50
C HIS A 13 51.57 0.46 -47.37
N ASP A 14 52.25 1.58 -47.62
CA ASP A 14 51.78 2.96 -47.47
C ASP A 14 51.09 3.51 -48.73
N ARG A 15 50.27 4.56 -48.54
CA ARG A 15 50.60 5.92 -49.03
C ARG A 15 49.59 6.97 -48.59
N ALA A 16 50.09 8.14 -48.20
CA ALA A 16 49.31 9.35 -47.93
C ALA A 16 49.69 10.46 -48.93
N VAL A 17 48.74 11.34 -49.30
CA VAL A 17 49.01 12.58 -50.04
C VAL A 17 48.02 13.69 -49.62
N ALA A 18 48.60 14.79 -49.12
CA ALA A 18 48.18 16.20 -49.17
C ALA A 18 46.75 16.67 -48.78
N ASP A 19 46.74 17.50 -47.73
CA ASP A 19 45.92 18.70 -47.49
C ASP A 19 46.39 19.87 -48.43
N PRO A 20 45.88 21.13 -48.37
CA PRO A 20 44.55 21.67 -48.03
C PRO A 20 44.00 22.62 -49.14
N HIS A 21 42.84 23.28 -48.94
CA HIS A 21 42.66 24.72 -49.27
C HIS A 21 41.38 25.32 -48.65
N SER A 22 41.23 26.65 -48.73
CA SER A 22 40.34 27.48 -47.91
C SER A 22 39.38 28.39 -48.72
N SER A 23 38.51 29.12 -47.99
CA SER A 23 37.39 29.99 -48.46
C SER A 23 36.15 29.26 -49.00
N GLY A 24 34.91 29.73 -48.81
CA GLY A 24 34.42 30.78 -47.90
C GLY A 24 33.46 31.79 -48.54
N MET A 25 32.15 31.70 -48.26
CA MET A 25 31.18 32.77 -48.51
C MET A 25 29.87 32.59 -47.70
N VAL A 26 29.13 33.69 -47.54
CA VAL A 26 27.82 33.79 -46.84
C VAL A 26 26.69 33.95 -47.87
N PRO A 27 25.48 33.48 -47.58
CA PRO A 27 24.27 34.13 -48.09
C PRO A 27 23.29 34.53 -46.97
N THR A 28 22.82 35.78 -47.03
CA THR A 28 21.73 36.31 -46.22
C THR A 28 20.41 36.31 -46.99
N SER A 29 19.33 35.87 -46.36
CA SER A 29 17.95 36.12 -46.81
C SER A 29 17.04 36.12 -45.58
N ILE A 30 16.63 37.29 -45.06
CA ILE A 30 15.45 38.07 -45.49
C ILE A 30 14.13 37.36 -45.11
N LEU A 31 13.46 37.94 -44.10
CA LEU A 31 12.11 37.61 -43.66
C LEU A 31 11.04 38.23 -44.57
N PRO A 32 9.93 37.54 -44.84
CA PRO A 32 8.63 38.16 -45.09
C PRO A 32 7.82 38.18 -43.78
N MET A 33 7.38 39.36 -43.33
CA MET A 33 6.32 39.42 -42.31
C MET A 33 4.97 39.17 -42.96
N ALA A 34 4.26 38.13 -42.51
CA ALA A 34 2.85 37.91 -42.81
C ALA A 34 2.01 38.27 -41.57
N GLY A 35 1.34 39.42 -41.59
CA GLY A 35 0.43 39.83 -40.53
C GLY A 35 -0.89 39.06 -40.61
N CYS A 36 -1.30 38.41 -39.52
CA CYS A 36 -2.55 37.65 -39.47
C CYS A 36 -3.67 38.51 -38.87
N HIS A 37 -4.62 38.95 -39.70
CA HIS A 37 -5.85 39.59 -39.23
C HIS A 37 -6.79 38.53 -38.63
N ILE A 38 -7.04 38.60 -37.31
CA ILE A 38 -8.10 37.81 -36.68
C ILE A 38 -9.44 38.53 -36.89
N THR A 39 -10.32 37.93 -37.68
CA THR A 39 -11.74 38.30 -37.74
C THR A 39 -12.51 37.66 -36.58
N LYS A 40 -13.49 38.37 -36.02
CA LYS A 40 -14.49 37.76 -35.15
C LYS A 40 -15.41 36.90 -36.02
N ASP A 41 -15.22 35.57 -35.99
CA ASP A 41 -16.27 34.54 -36.10
C ASP A 41 -15.64 33.14 -36.04
N ASP A 42 -15.09 32.78 -34.88
CA ASP A 42 -14.79 31.38 -34.53
C ASP A 42 -14.71 31.24 -33.00
N LEU A 43 -15.83 30.85 -32.36
CA LEU A 43 -15.97 30.69 -30.90
C LEU A 43 -16.68 29.38 -30.53
N SER A 44 -16.20 28.27 -31.07
CA SER A 44 -16.56 26.91 -30.67
C SER A 44 -15.51 26.32 -29.70
N TYR A 45 -15.52 26.76 -28.44
CA TYR A 45 -14.62 26.23 -27.40
C TYR A 45 -14.87 24.72 -27.13
N SER A 46 -14.01 23.85 -27.65
CA SER A 46 -14.00 22.42 -27.28
C SER A 46 -13.35 22.23 -25.90
N HIS A 47 -13.92 21.33 -25.09
CA HIS A 47 -13.44 21.06 -23.73
C HIS A 47 -12.06 20.39 -23.67
N GLU A 48 -11.57 19.81 -24.77
CA GLU A 48 -10.19 19.28 -24.87
C GLU A 48 -9.14 20.35 -24.52
N THR A 49 -9.42 21.60 -24.88
CA THR A 49 -8.52 22.75 -24.66
C THR A 49 -8.18 22.94 -23.17
N TYR A 50 -9.12 22.70 -22.25
CA TYR A 50 -8.95 23.06 -20.84
C TYR A 50 -8.03 22.09 -20.08
N LEU A 51 -8.17 20.78 -20.33
CA LEU A 51 -7.29 19.76 -19.76
C LEU A 51 -5.88 19.82 -20.37
N LEU A 52 -5.78 20.13 -21.67
CA LEU A 52 -4.47 20.33 -22.33
C LEU A 52 -3.77 21.62 -21.89
N ALA A 53 -4.51 22.68 -21.53
CA ALA A 53 -3.93 23.92 -21.00
C ALA A 53 -3.19 23.70 -19.67
N ILE A 54 -3.83 23.01 -18.71
CA ILE A 54 -3.24 22.67 -17.40
C ILE A 54 -1.93 21.88 -17.53
N ILE A 55 -1.82 21.05 -18.57
CA ILE A 55 -0.60 20.28 -18.86
C ILE A 55 0.48 21.17 -19.51
N LYS A 56 0.12 21.97 -20.53
CA LYS A 56 1.06 22.80 -21.29
C LYS A 56 1.64 23.98 -20.51
N GLU A 57 0.92 24.54 -19.54
CA GLU A 57 1.38 25.68 -18.74
C GLU A 57 2.69 25.36 -17.96
N LYS A 58 2.91 24.09 -17.61
CA LYS A 58 4.16 23.63 -16.97
C LYS A 58 5.34 23.44 -17.91
N GLU A 59 5.14 23.28 -19.22
CA GLU A 59 6.25 23.22 -20.18
C GLU A 59 6.89 24.61 -20.34
N TRP A 60 6.06 25.66 -20.47
CA TRP A 60 6.51 27.03 -20.68
C TRP A 60 7.29 27.61 -19.49
N LEU A 61 6.96 27.20 -18.25
CA LEU A 61 7.61 27.68 -17.03
C LEU A 61 8.98 27.05 -16.74
N ARG A 62 9.47 26.09 -17.55
CA ARG A 62 10.81 25.49 -17.35
C ARG A 62 11.95 26.26 -18.03
N ASP A 63 11.67 27.10 -19.02
CA ASP A 63 12.71 27.76 -19.85
C ASP A 63 13.15 29.14 -19.35
N ILE A 64 12.56 29.67 -18.26
CA ILE A 64 12.87 31.01 -17.74
C ILE A 64 14.02 30.93 -16.71
N LYS A 65 15.26 31.17 -17.17
CA LYS A 65 16.40 31.49 -16.28
C LYS A 65 16.44 32.99 -15.96
N PRO A 66 16.48 33.41 -14.68
CA PRO A 66 16.76 34.80 -14.34
C PRO A 66 18.26 35.12 -14.57
N GLY A 67 18.53 36.17 -15.35
CA GLY A 67 19.87 36.72 -15.57
C GLY A 67 20.13 37.96 -14.71
N ASN A 68 21.40 38.21 -14.40
CA ASN A 68 21.83 39.31 -13.50
C ASN A 68 21.87 40.69 -14.17
N GLY A 69 21.70 41.73 -13.35
CA GLY A 69 22.28 43.06 -13.55
C GLY A 69 21.46 44.19 -12.89
N GLU A 70 22.03 45.32 -12.47
CA GLU A 70 23.40 45.59 -11.98
C GLU A 70 23.42 46.99 -11.29
N SER A 71 24.60 47.51 -10.90
CA SER A 71 24.85 48.85 -10.32
C SER A 71 24.33 49.11 -8.88
N SER A 72 25.02 49.86 -8.00
CA SER A 72 26.40 50.38 -8.04
C SER A 72 26.89 50.79 -6.63
N ARG A 73 28.19 50.63 -6.34
CA ARG A 73 28.90 51.28 -5.21
C ARG A 73 29.54 52.60 -5.67
N PRO A 74 29.73 53.57 -4.74
CA PRO A 74 31.08 53.86 -4.20
C PRO A 74 31.04 54.22 -2.68
N SER A 75 32.12 54.39 -1.90
CA SER A 75 33.56 54.02 -1.97
C SER A 75 34.22 54.31 -0.59
N CYS A 76 35.54 54.07 -0.45
CA CYS A 76 36.41 54.38 0.71
C CYS A 76 36.25 53.45 1.95
N GLY A 77 37.32 53.03 2.64
CA GLY A 77 38.76 53.21 2.35
C GLY A 77 39.70 52.37 3.23
N ASN A 78 40.98 52.37 2.85
CA ASN A 78 42.17 51.79 3.53
C ASN A 78 42.31 52.26 5.01
N GLN A 79 43.02 51.62 5.97
CA GLN A 79 43.90 50.42 6.11
C GLN A 79 44.02 50.14 7.66
N GLU A 80 44.70 49.16 8.28
CA GLU A 80 45.69 48.13 7.91
C GLU A 80 45.78 46.96 8.95
N LYS A 81 46.59 45.93 8.66
CA LYS A 81 47.37 45.01 9.54
C LYS A 81 46.79 44.48 10.89
N GLY A 82 46.55 43.15 10.91
CA GLY A 82 47.14 42.25 11.92
C GLY A 82 46.23 41.68 13.02
N GLY A 83 46.54 40.46 13.48
CA GLY A 83 45.90 39.83 14.65
C GLY A 83 45.50 38.35 14.44
N TRP A 84 45.36 37.61 15.55
CA TRP A 84 44.78 36.25 15.61
C TRP A 84 43.41 36.28 16.34
N CYS A 85 42.75 35.13 16.48
CA CYS A 85 41.43 34.96 17.10
C CYS A 85 41.37 35.31 18.61
N TRP A 86 40.15 35.17 19.17
CA TRP A 86 39.69 35.48 20.54
C TRP A 86 39.38 36.97 20.80
N ASP A 87 38.34 37.33 21.57
CA ASP A 87 37.01 36.70 21.74
C ASP A 87 36.05 37.68 22.45
N ASP A 88 34.85 37.19 22.78
CA ASP A 88 34.03 37.61 23.93
C ASP A 88 33.33 38.98 23.93
N CYS A 89 32.01 38.91 24.09
CA CYS A 89 31.40 39.50 25.28
C CYS A 89 30.10 38.78 25.67
N THR A 90 30.24 37.78 26.54
CA THR A 90 29.57 37.63 27.86
C THR A 90 28.01 37.75 27.98
N MET A 91 27.31 37.04 28.89
CA MET A 91 27.76 36.23 30.04
C MET A 91 26.78 35.09 30.41
N GLN A 92 27.28 34.04 31.09
CA GLN A 92 26.50 32.98 31.75
C GLN A 92 26.52 33.09 33.29
N SER A 93 25.61 32.37 33.99
CA SER A 93 25.65 31.81 35.39
C SER A 93 24.28 31.97 36.13
N MET A 94 23.86 31.29 37.22
CA MET A 94 24.12 29.99 37.94
C MET A 94 22.97 29.78 38.98
N GLY A 95 22.73 28.66 39.68
CA GLY A 95 23.32 27.31 39.62
C GLY A 95 22.93 26.34 40.77
N ILE A 96 21.87 25.52 40.59
CA ILE A 96 21.56 24.25 41.30
C ILE A 96 21.13 24.35 42.84
N PRO A 97 20.97 23.29 43.69
CA PRO A 97 19.64 22.84 44.21
C PRO A 97 19.40 22.72 45.74
N LEU A 98 18.16 22.33 46.14
CA LEU A 98 17.75 21.39 47.24
C LEU A 98 16.22 21.05 47.05
N GLY A 99 15.51 20.15 47.76
CA GLY A 99 15.78 19.32 48.95
C GLY A 99 14.82 18.11 49.13
N LYS A 100 14.04 18.02 50.24
CA LYS A 100 13.04 16.95 50.59
C LYS A 100 11.82 17.58 51.31
N VAL A 101 10.58 17.03 51.33
CA VAL A 101 9.94 15.99 52.22
C VAL A 101 8.42 16.00 51.79
N GLN A 102 7.55 14.97 51.65
CA GLN A 102 7.15 13.68 52.29
C GLN A 102 5.81 13.75 53.11
N HIS A 103 4.83 12.87 52.77
CA HIS A 103 3.66 12.37 53.55
C HIS A 103 2.30 13.14 53.80
N SER A 104 1.22 12.65 53.15
CA SER A 104 0.00 12.00 53.78
C SER A 104 -1.18 12.89 54.36
N PRO A 105 -2.41 12.36 54.67
CA PRO A 105 -3.70 12.98 54.22
C PRO A 105 -4.80 13.35 55.31
N PRO A 106 -6.10 12.93 55.23
CA PRO A 106 -7.32 13.76 54.99
C PRO A 106 -8.29 13.92 56.20
N PRO A 107 -9.47 14.62 56.10
CA PRO A 107 -10.79 13.93 55.93
C PRO A 107 -12.05 14.72 55.40
N GLN A 108 -13.05 14.00 54.82
CA GLN A 108 -14.56 14.03 55.01
C GLN A 108 -15.41 15.36 55.01
N ASN A 109 -16.74 15.44 54.72
CA ASN A 109 -17.79 14.57 54.10
C ASN A 109 -19.14 15.32 53.74
N ILE A 110 -19.78 14.98 52.60
CA ILE A 110 -21.24 14.76 52.28
C ILE A 110 -22.36 15.84 52.59
N TRP A 111 -23.23 16.19 51.60
CA TRP A 111 -24.74 16.10 51.56
C TRP A 111 -25.43 16.72 50.28
N PHE A 112 -26.72 16.40 50.04
CA PHE A 112 -27.61 16.70 48.85
C PHE A 112 -29.01 17.26 49.32
N PRO A 113 -30.12 17.46 48.53
CA PRO A 113 -30.44 17.46 47.06
C PRO A 113 -31.32 18.67 46.53
N GLY A 114 -31.83 18.66 45.26
CA GLY A 114 -32.88 19.59 44.73
C GLY A 114 -33.36 19.36 43.26
N LEU A 115 -34.60 19.79 42.90
CA LEU A 115 -35.37 19.55 41.63
C LEU A 115 -36.14 20.84 41.17
N PRO A 116 -36.92 20.92 40.06
CA PRO A 116 -36.87 20.36 38.68
C PRO A 116 -37.12 21.42 37.54
N MET A 117 -37.35 21.00 36.28
CA MET A 117 -37.94 21.82 35.18
C MET A 117 -39.27 21.23 34.62
N PRO A 118 -40.23 22.05 34.11
CA PRO A 118 -41.49 21.59 33.49
C PRO A 118 -41.60 21.82 31.96
N LEU A 119 -42.74 21.40 31.35
CA LEU A 119 -43.03 21.35 29.90
C LEU A 119 -44.14 22.32 29.42
N LEU A 120 -44.10 22.63 28.11
CA LEU A 120 -45.19 22.94 27.13
C LEU A 120 -46.59 23.45 27.59
N PRO A 121 -47.20 24.41 26.85
CA PRO A 121 -48.16 24.01 25.79
C PRO A 121 -48.22 24.93 24.54
N ALA A 122 -49.02 24.52 23.54
CA ALA A 122 -49.42 25.31 22.35
C ALA A 122 -50.94 25.59 22.35
N PRO A 123 -51.45 26.60 21.61
CA PRO A 123 -52.67 26.35 20.81
C PRO A 123 -52.91 27.19 19.51
N LEU A 124 -53.73 26.62 18.63
CA LEU A 124 -54.79 27.22 17.78
C LEU A 124 -54.51 28.26 16.64
N VAL A 125 -54.57 27.73 15.41
CA VAL A 125 -55.48 28.10 14.28
C VAL A 125 -56.19 29.47 14.28
N ASN A 126 -56.12 30.18 13.15
CA ASN A 126 -57.26 30.97 12.65
C ASN A 126 -57.36 30.95 11.09
N LYS A 127 -58.53 31.29 10.53
CA LYS A 127 -58.83 31.25 9.07
C LYS A 127 -59.10 32.65 8.50
N SER A 128 -58.73 32.89 7.24
CA SER A 128 -59.32 33.92 6.38
C SER A 128 -59.55 33.37 4.96
N TYR A 129 -60.30 34.08 4.11
CA TYR A 129 -61.10 33.42 3.06
C TYR A 129 -61.25 34.26 1.77
N ARG A 130 -60.99 33.62 0.62
CA ARG A 130 -61.34 34.02 -0.78
C ARG A 130 -60.91 35.40 -1.31
N ARG A 131 -60.25 35.38 -2.49
CA ARG A 131 -60.96 35.57 -3.77
C ARG A 131 -60.14 35.06 -4.97
N ASN A 132 -60.83 34.69 -6.04
CA ASN A 132 -60.24 34.25 -7.30
C ASN A 132 -59.98 35.45 -8.23
N HIS A 133 -58.98 35.35 -9.09
CA HIS A 133 -59.08 35.76 -10.49
C HIS A 133 -58.41 34.70 -11.38
N SER A 134 -58.80 34.64 -12.65
CA SER A 134 -58.50 33.52 -13.55
C SER A 134 -57.73 33.97 -14.81
N SER A 135 -57.24 32.97 -15.56
CA SER A 135 -56.54 33.08 -16.85
C SER A 135 -55.10 33.62 -16.77
N PHE A 136 -54.15 33.25 -17.65
CA PHE A 136 -54.24 32.36 -18.82
C PHE A 136 -53.35 31.10 -18.69
N VAL A 137 -53.70 30.04 -19.41
CA VAL A 137 -52.83 28.86 -19.62
C VAL A 137 -52.18 28.97 -21.00
N THR A 138 -50.85 29.05 -21.06
CA THR A 138 -50.10 28.84 -22.30
C THR A 138 -49.31 27.54 -22.17
N LYS A 139 -49.73 26.50 -22.90
CA LYS A 139 -48.93 25.27 -23.05
C LYS A 139 -47.69 25.59 -23.87
N TYR A 140 -46.51 25.57 -23.26
CA TYR A 140 -45.30 25.23 -24.00
C TYR A 140 -45.13 23.72 -24.03
N HIS A 141 -44.82 23.17 -25.20
CA HIS A 141 -44.50 21.75 -25.34
C HIS A 141 -43.12 21.45 -24.76
N GLY A 142 -42.92 20.20 -24.33
CA GLY A 142 -41.69 19.79 -23.67
C GLY A 142 -40.47 19.91 -24.59
N ILE A 143 -39.49 20.70 -24.16
CA ILE A 143 -38.11 20.52 -24.57
C ILE A 143 -37.61 19.27 -23.83
N PRO A 144 -37.03 18.25 -24.50
CA PRO A 144 -36.39 17.14 -23.79
C PRO A 144 -35.28 17.67 -22.89
N ALA A 145 -35.19 17.18 -21.65
CA ALA A 145 -34.05 17.49 -20.80
C ALA A 145 -32.75 17.06 -21.51
N SER A 146 -31.79 17.98 -21.63
CA SER A 146 -30.51 17.70 -22.31
C SER A 146 -29.79 16.54 -21.62
N PRO A 147 -29.30 15.51 -22.34
CA PRO A 147 -28.57 14.38 -21.74
C PRO A 147 -27.21 14.72 -21.10
N MET A 148 -26.89 16.00 -20.91
CA MET A 148 -25.57 16.51 -20.54
C MET A 148 -25.62 17.46 -19.34
N ASP A 149 -26.11 17.00 -18.19
CA ASP A 149 -25.71 17.58 -16.89
C ASP A 149 -24.40 16.90 -16.42
N PHE A 150 -23.38 16.96 -17.28
CA PHE A 150 -22.03 16.60 -16.91
C PHE A 150 -21.43 17.79 -16.16
N ARG A 151 -21.54 17.80 -14.83
CA ARG A 151 -20.69 18.66 -14.00
C ARG A 151 -19.22 18.41 -14.41
N PRO A 152 -18.45 19.45 -14.72
CA PRO A 152 -17.05 19.26 -15.12
C PRO A 152 -16.29 18.60 -13.98
N LEU A 153 -15.46 17.60 -14.31
CA LEU A 153 -14.65 16.87 -13.35
C LEU A 153 -13.78 17.85 -12.55
N SER A 154 -14.00 17.91 -11.24
CA SER A 154 -13.31 18.87 -10.37
C SER A 154 -11.92 18.33 -10.02
N PHE A 155 -10.91 18.83 -10.75
CA PHE A 155 -9.51 18.53 -10.49
C PHE A 155 -8.92 19.49 -9.47
N LEU A 156 -8.25 18.92 -8.46
CA LEU A 156 -7.43 19.63 -7.50
C LEU A 156 -5.98 19.66 -7.98
N GLN A 157 -5.22 20.66 -7.52
CA GLN A 157 -3.77 20.72 -7.72
C GLN A 157 -3.08 19.57 -6.97
N SER A 158 -1.93 19.12 -7.50
CA SER A 158 -1.07 18.12 -6.86
C SER A 158 -0.69 18.53 -5.44
N THR A 159 -1.01 17.68 -4.47
CA THR A 159 -0.59 17.82 -3.07
C THR A 159 0.63 16.96 -2.79
N ASN A 160 1.45 17.32 -1.78
CA ASN A 160 2.57 16.47 -1.37
C ASN A 160 2.11 15.05 -0.97
N THR A 161 0.89 14.89 -0.42
CA THR A 161 0.33 13.57 -0.08
C THR A 161 -0.02 12.74 -1.31
N SER A 162 -0.44 13.34 -2.42
CA SER A 162 -0.67 12.64 -3.70
C SER A 162 0.63 12.15 -4.36
N SER A 163 1.76 12.80 -4.07
CA SER A 163 3.10 12.40 -4.51
C SER A 163 3.78 11.34 -3.61
N LEU A 164 3.11 10.89 -2.54
CA LEU A 164 3.70 10.05 -1.48
C LEU A 164 2.96 8.72 -1.30
N ASP A 165 3.73 7.71 -0.89
CA ASP A 165 3.25 6.44 -0.35
C ASP A 165 3.94 6.11 0.99
N PHE A 166 3.48 5.06 1.69
CA PHE A 166 4.03 4.62 2.98
C PHE A 166 5.50 4.17 2.91
N GLY A 167 5.93 3.63 1.76
CA GLY A 167 7.33 3.31 1.50
C GLY A 167 8.28 4.50 1.55
N ARG A 168 7.78 5.70 1.23
CA ARG A 168 8.53 6.99 1.26
C ARG A 168 9.86 6.88 0.50
N ILE A 169 9.79 6.16 -0.62
CA ILE A 169 10.92 5.64 -1.41
C ILE A 169 10.85 6.12 -2.87
N LYS A 170 9.66 6.52 -3.33
CA LYS A 170 9.38 7.16 -4.62
C LYS A 170 8.47 8.37 -4.39
N PHE A 171 8.72 9.43 -5.17
CA PHE A 171 8.14 10.76 -4.98
C PHE A 171 7.65 11.29 -6.34
N ASN A 172 6.66 10.61 -6.93
CA ASN A 172 6.17 10.91 -8.28
C ASN A 172 4.95 11.84 -8.21
N SER A 173 5.15 13.14 -8.40
CA SER A 173 4.04 14.10 -8.38
C SER A 173 3.13 13.99 -9.60
N PRO A 174 1.79 13.97 -9.42
CA PRO A 174 0.84 14.07 -10.53
C PRO A 174 0.75 15.48 -11.12
N ALA A 175 0.14 15.57 -12.30
CA ALA A 175 -0.33 16.83 -12.86
C ALA A 175 -1.59 17.34 -12.12
N ALA A 176 -2.52 16.43 -11.79
CA ALA A 176 -3.78 16.74 -11.12
C ALA A 176 -4.28 15.61 -10.19
N VAL A 177 -5.20 15.94 -9.29
CA VAL A 177 -5.87 14.99 -8.38
C VAL A 177 -7.37 15.05 -8.58
N LEU A 178 -8.06 13.90 -8.67
CA LEU A 178 -9.51 13.79 -8.66
C LEU A 178 -9.97 13.22 -7.30
N ARG A 179 -10.96 13.87 -6.67
CA ARG A 179 -11.66 13.36 -5.49
C ARG A 179 -13.10 12.96 -5.86
N PRO A 180 -13.31 11.82 -6.55
CA PRO A 180 -14.58 11.47 -7.17
C PRO A 180 -15.71 11.33 -6.15
N GLN A 181 -16.83 12.01 -6.39
CA GLN A 181 -18.05 11.89 -5.57
C GLN A 181 -18.91 10.69 -5.97
N SER A 182 -18.58 10.02 -7.09
CA SER A 182 -19.26 8.81 -7.54
C SER A 182 -18.39 7.95 -8.48
N PRO A 183 -18.68 6.65 -8.64
CA PRO A 183 -18.10 5.80 -9.68
C PRO A 183 -18.29 6.36 -11.11
N LYS A 184 -19.33 7.19 -11.32
CA LYS A 184 -19.61 7.80 -12.62
C LYS A 184 -18.55 8.85 -13.00
N GLU A 185 -17.95 9.55 -12.05
CA GLU A 185 -16.87 10.51 -12.34
C GLU A 185 -15.58 9.80 -12.78
N ILE A 186 -15.26 8.66 -12.15
CA ILE A 186 -14.16 7.78 -12.56
C ILE A 186 -14.41 7.23 -13.97
N SER A 187 -15.64 6.80 -14.26
CA SER A 187 -16.10 6.33 -15.58
C SER A 187 -15.99 7.41 -16.65
N LEU A 188 -16.35 8.66 -16.35
CA LEU A 188 -16.21 9.80 -17.27
C LEU A 188 -14.74 10.13 -17.55
N LEU A 189 -13.88 10.13 -16.52
CA LEU A 189 -12.45 10.36 -16.70
C LEU A 189 -11.80 9.29 -17.59
N LEU A 190 -11.96 8.01 -17.23
CA LEU A 190 -11.34 6.92 -17.99
C LEU A 190 -11.92 6.80 -19.40
N GLY A 191 -13.22 7.05 -19.59
CA GLY A 191 -13.84 7.11 -20.92
C GLY A 191 -13.28 8.21 -21.81
N PHE A 192 -13.13 9.43 -21.27
CA PHE A 192 -12.51 10.55 -22.00
C PHE A 192 -11.06 10.25 -22.39
N LEU A 193 -10.26 9.72 -21.46
CA LEU A 193 -8.86 9.37 -21.73
C LEU A 193 -8.73 8.22 -22.73
N SER A 194 -9.62 7.24 -22.71
CA SER A 194 -9.57 6.08 -23.62
C SER A 194 -9.98 6.44 -25.06
N ALA A 195 -10.95 7.36 -25.20
CA ALA A 195 -11.37 7.91 -26.48
C ALA A 195 -10.29 8.82 -27.11
N SER A 196 -9.55 9.59 -26.31
CA SER A 196 -8.49 10.47 -26.82
C SER A 196 -7.36 9.68 -27.48
N SER A 197 -7.05 10.00 -28.74
CA SER A 197 -5.96 9.36 -29.49
C SER A 197 -4.59 10.04 -29.33
N PHE A 198 -4.52 11.16 -28.60
CA PHE A 198 -3.28 11.91 -28.34
C PHE A 198 -2.88 11.90 -26.85
N SER A 199 -3.78 11.47 -25.96
CA SER A 199 -3.48 11.31 -24.53
C SER A 199 -2.41 10.25 -24.28
N LYS A 200 -1.37 10.64 -23.54
CA LYS A 200 -0.48 9.71 -22.80
C LYS A 200 -0.67 9.83 -21.28
N VAL A 201 -1.79 10.42 -20.85
CA VAL A 201 -2.08 10.67 -19.43
C VAL A 201 -2.35 9.34 -18.73
N THR A 202 -1.63 9.11 -17.63
CA THR A 202 -1.76 7.92 -16.79
C THR A 202 -2.64 8.21 -15.58
N VAL A 203 -3.30 7.17 -15.07
CA VAL A 203 -4.18 7.26 -13.90
C VAL A 203 -3.78 6.22 -12.86
N ALA A 204 -3.65 6.65 -11.60
CA ALA A 204 -3.48 5.76 -10.45
C ALA A 204 -4.64 5.93 -9.46
N ALA A 205 -5.23 4.82 -9.03
CA ALA A 205 -6.19 4.79 -7.93
C ALA A 205 -5.45 4.72 -6.60
N ARG A 206 -5.52 5.81 -5.82
CA ARG A 206 -4.92 5.93 -4.49
C ARG A 206 -5.98 5.63 -3.45
N GLY A 207 -5.89 4.43 -2.86
CA GLY A 207 -6.55 4.11 -1.59
C GLY A 207 -5.82 4.76 -0.41
N ALA A 208 -5.65 4.04 0.68
CA ALA A 208 -4.96 4.50 1.90
C ALA A 208 -3.44 4.84 1.75
N GLY A 209 -2.92 4.99 0.52
CA GLY A 209 -1.52 5.37 0.25
C GLY A 209 -0.45 4.33 0.64
N HIS A 210 -0.84 3.14 1.10
CA HIS A 210 0.06 2.16 1.72
C HIS A 210 0.97 1.36 0.76
N SER A 211 1.26 1.91 -0.42
CA SER A 211 2.25 1.39 -1.36
C SER A 211 3.68 1.60 -0.85
N ILE A 212 4.64 0.86 -1.41
CA ILE A 212 6.04 0.86 -0.97
C ILE A 212 7.00 1.48 -2.01
N HIS A 213 6.65 1.39 -3.29
CA HIS A 213 7.52 1.70 -4.43
C HIS A 213 6.85 2.54 -5.51
N GLY A 214 5.87 3.36 -5.14
CA GLY A 214 5.14 4.28 -6.01
C GLY A 214 3.96 3.65 -6.77
N GLN A 215 3.52 2.45 -6.39
CA GLN A 215 2.45 1.71 -7.12
C GLN A 215 1.14 2.51 -7.27
N ALA A 216 0.79 3.33 -6.27
CA ALA A 216 -0.40 4.19 -6.25
C ALA A 216 -0.13 5.66 -6.68
N GLN A 217 1.03 5.96 -7.26
CA GLN A 217 1.42 7.30 -7.75
C GLN A 217 1.35 7.36 -9.28
N ALA A 218 1.16 8.55 -9.86
CA ALA A 218 1.12 8.77 -11.31
C ALA A 218 1.96 9.99 -11.71
N LEU A 219 3.23 9.78 -12.11
CA LEU A 219 4.14 10.87 -12.52
C LEU A 219 3.56 11.67 -13.69
N ASP A 220 3.38 12.98 -13.51
CA ASP A 220 2.75 13.90 -14.46
C ASP A 220 1.35 13.43 -14.97
N GLY A 221 0.72 12.50 -14.24
CA GLY A 221 -0.59 11.92 -14.54
C GLY A 221 -1.69 12.43 -13.61
N ILE A 222 -2.70 11.59 -13.38
CA ILE A 222 -3.83 11.89 -12.49
C ILE A 222 -3.88 10.85 -11.36
N VAL A 223 -3.94 11.33 -10.12
CA VAL A 223 -4.24 10.48 -8.95
C VAL A 223 -5.74 10.59 -8.64
N ILE A 224 -6.41 9.46 -8.50
CA ILE A 224 -7.80 9.38 -8.03
C ILE A 224 -7.77 8.97 -6.55
N GLU A 225 -8.18 9.85 -5.65
CA GLU A 225 -8.22 9.54 -4.22
C GLU A 225 -9.53 8.84 -3.86
N MET A 226 -9.46 7.53 -3.70
CA MET A 226 -10.62 6.65 -3.53
C MET A 226 -11.37 6.88 -2.22
N ASP A 227 -10.69 7.45 -1.21
CA ASP A 227 -11.25 7.84 0.09
C ASP A 227 -12.33 8.95 0.01
N SER A 228 -12.55 9.52 -1.17
CA SER A 228 -13.59 10.53 -1.44
C SER A 228 -14.88 9.96 -2.02
N LEU A 229 -14.88 8.70 -2.45
CA LEU A 229 -16.12 7.97 -2.75
C LEU A 229 -16.90 7.80 -1.43
N PRO A 230 -18.25 7.92 -1.43
CA PRO A 230 -19.05 7.68 -0.24
C PRO A 230 -18.74 6.32 0.41
N SER A 231 -18.41 6.30 1.70
CA SER A 231 -18.10 5.09 2.51
C SER A 231 -19.33 4.23 2.81
N ASN A 232 -20.19 4.03 1.81
CA ASN A 232 -21.40 3.23 1.94
C ASN A 232 -21.03 1.78 2.23
N ILE A 233 -21.35 1.33 3.45
CA ILE A 233 -21.30 -0.07 3.90
C ILE A 233 -22.74 -0.49 4.17
N SER A 234 -23.19 -1.56 3.53
CA SER A 234 -24.50 -2.18 3.75
C SER A 234 -24.29 -3.63 4.19
N ILE A 235 -24.71 -3.96 5.42
CA ILE A 235 -24.60 -5.31 5.97
C ILE A 235 -25.89 -6.08 5.67
N HIS A 236 -25.75 -7.20 4.95
CA HIS A 236 -26.83 -8.10 4.60
C HIS A 236 -26.67 -9.39 5.40
N LYS A 237 -27.59 -9.63 6.34
CA LYS A 237 -27.65 -10.90 7.06
C LYS A 237 -28.11 -12.01 6.12
N GLY A 238 -27.42 -13.14 6.20
CA GLY A 238 -27.75 -14.36 5.48
C GLY A 238 -29.03 -15.03 5.97
N THR A 239 -29.37 -16.13 5.30
CA THR A 239 -30.41 -17.08 5.70
C THR A 239 -29.79 -18.48 5.79
N GLU A 240 -30.59 -19.50 6.13
CA GLU A 240 -30.15 -20.91 6.06
C GLU A 240 -29.60 -21.30 4.67
N PHE A 241 -30.05 -20.62 3.59
CA PHE A 241 -29.69 -20.91 2.20
C PHE A 241 -28.83 -19.83 1.53
N SER A 242 -28.40 -18.78 2.26
CA SER A 242 -27.60 -17.69 1.71
C SER A 242 -26.60 -17.12 2.73
N PRO A 243 -25.33 -16.88 2.38
CA PRO A 243 -24.36 -16.35 3.31
C PRO A 243 -24.65 -14.88 3.66
N SER A 244 -24.21 -14.46 4.85
CA SER A 244 -24.10 -13.04 5.19
C SER A 244 -23.02 -12.36 4.34
N TYR A 245 -23.25 -11.12 3.92
CA TYR A 245 -22.27 -10.34 3.16
C TYR A 245 -22.36 -8.84 3.46
N ALA A 246 -21.30 -8.11 3.14
CA ALA A 246 -21.28 -6.65 3.13
C ALA A 246 -21.10 -6.14 1.71
N ASP A 247 -21.95 -5.21 1.27
CA ASP A 247 -21.67 -4.39 0.09
C ASP A 247 -20.97 -3.11 0.55
N VAL A 248 -19.74 -2.89 0.08
CA VAL A 248 -18.83 -1.85 0.60
C VAL A 248 -18.10 -1.10 -0.52
N SER A 249 -17.93 0.21 -0.35
CA SER A 249 -17.13 1.07 -1.24
C SER A 249 -15.68 0.58 -1.38
N GLY A 250 -15.14 0.61 -2.60
CA GLY A 250 -13.74 0.26 -2.87
C GLY A 250 -12.72 1.20 -2.22
N GLY A 251 -13.15 2.40 -1.82
CA GLY A 251 -12.34 3.38 -1.09
C GLY A 251 -12.35 3.22 0.44
N ALA A 252 -13.39 2.60 1.00
CA ALA A 252 -13.54 2.40 2.44
C ALA A 252 -12.43 1.49 3.02
N LEU A 253 -12.19 1.60 4.32
CA LEU A 253 -11.15 0.85 5.04
C LEU A 253 -11.70 -0.43 5.68
N TRP A 254 -10.84 -1.43 5.87
CA TRP A 254 -11.21 -2.67 6.57
C TRP A 254 -11.65 -2.45 8.03
N ILE A 255 -11.12 -1.41 8.70
CA ILE A 255 -11.57 -1.01 10.04
C ILE A 255 -13.03 -0.52 10.05
N GLU A 256 -13.46 0.27 9.05
CA GLU A 256 -14.84 0.76 8.95
C GLU A 256 -15.81 -0.42 8.73
N LEU A 257 -15.42 -1.40 7.91
CA LEU A 257 -16.17 -2.62 7.68
C LEU A 257 -16.25 -3.53 8.92
N LEU A 258 -15.18 -3.59 9.73
CA LEU A 258 -15.20 -4.29 11.02
C LEU A 258 -16.17 -3.62 11.99
N GLU A 259 -16.04 -2.30 12.18
CA GLU A 259 -16.90 -1.52 13.08
C GLU A 259 -18.38 -1.59 12.70
N GLU A 260 -18.71 -1.54 11.40
CA GLU A 260 -20.10 -1.69 10.93
C GLU A 260 -20.59 -3.15 11.10
N GLY A 261 -19.79 -4.14 10.71
CA GLY A 261 -20.17 -5.56 10.84
C GLY A 261 -20.48 -5.97 12.28
N LEU A 262 -19.66 -5.53 13.24
CA LEU A 262 -19.80 -5.89 14.65
C LEU A 262 -21.13 -5.41 15.26
N LYS A 263 -21.72 -4.31 14.77
CA LYS A 263 -23.07 -3.84 15.17
C LYS A 263 -24.16 -4.87 14.87
N PHE A 264 -23.92 -5.75 13.89
CA PHE A 264 -24.81 -6.85 13.52
C PHE A 264 -24.36 -8.22 14.07
N GLY A 265 -23.24 -8.29 14.79
CA GLY A 265 -22.61 -9.53 15.23
C GLY A 265 -21.91 -10.31 14.11
N LEU A 266 -21.50 -9.62 13.04
CA LEU A 266 -20.87 -10.20 11.85
C LEU A 266 -19.48 -9.62 11.60
N ALA A 267 -18.63 -10.34 10.87
CA ALA A 267 -17.31 -9.87 10.47
C ALA A 267 -16.83 -10.55 9.17
N PRO A 268 -15.97 -9.88 8.38
CA PRO A 268 -15.14 -10.58 7.39
C PRO A 268 -14.34 -11.73 8.03
N ARG A 269 -14.08 -12.78 7.26
CA ARG A 269 -13.36 -13.99 7.74
C ARG A 269 -11.88 -14.05 7.36
N SER A 270 -11.41 -13.15 6.51
CA SER A 270 -10.01 -13.05 6.10
C SER A 270 -9.57 -11.58 6.14
N TRP A 271 -8.35 -11.33 6.63
CA TRP A 271 -7.90 -10.00 7.07
C TRP A 271 -6.52 -9.63 6.52
N THR A 272 -6.11 -8.41 6.84
CA THR A 272 -4.73 -7.92 6.84
C THR A 272 -4.40 -7.47 8.25
N ASP A 273 -3.14 -7.60 8.69
CA ASP A 273 -2.74 -7.31 10.08
C ASP A 273 -2.94 -5.85 10.47
N TYR A 274 -2.90 -4.98 9.47
CA TYR A 274 -3.23 -3.57 9.57
C TYR A 274 -4.56 -3.29 8.84
N LEU A 275 -5.53 -2.70 9.55
CA LEU A 275 -6.90 -2.52 9.08
C LEU A 275 -7.18 -1.16 8.40
N TYR A 276 -6.26 -0.20 8.50
CA TYR A 276 -6.39 1.12 7.85
C TYR A 276 -5.91 1.05 6.39
N LEU A 277 -6.34 -0.01 5.69
CA LEU A 277 -6.12 -0.27 4.27
C LEU A 277 -7.46 -0.27 3.55
N SER A 278 -7.50 0.31 2.36
CA SER A 278 -8.72 0.40 1.53
C SER A 278 -9.09 -0.94 0.89
N ILE A 279 -10.38 -1.31 0.86
CA ILE A 279 -10.90 -2.56 0.25
C ILE A 279 -10.31 -2.81 -1.15
N GLY A 280 -10.48 -1.86 -2.08
CA GLY A 280 -10.01 -2.02 -3.47
C GLY A 280 -8.49 -2.14 -3.59
N GLY A 281 -7.75 -1.56 -2.64
CA GLY A 281 -6.28 -1.63 -2.58
C GLY A 281 -5.76 -3.01 -2.16
N THR A 282 -6.36 -3.64 -1.14
CA THR A 282 -5.94 -4.99 -0.73
C THR A 282 -6.42 -6.04 -1.73
N LEU A 283 -7.65 -5.93 -2.25
CA LEU A 283 -8.17 -6.83 -3.29
C LEU A 283 -7.38 -6.75 -4.61
N SER A 284 -6.75 -5.61 -4.91
CA SER A 284 -5.83 -5.50 -6.05
C SER A 284 -4.51 -6.28 -5.87
N ASN A 285 -4.21 -6.81 -4.67
CA ASN A 285 -2.96 -7.51 -4.37
C ASN A 285 -3.18 -8.95 -3.88
N GLY A 286 -4.10 -9.14 -2.93
CA GLY A 286 -4.41 -10.41 -2.28
C GLY A 286 -5.12 -10.19 -0.95
N GLY A 287 -4.45 -9.49 -0.02
CA GLY A 287 -4.91 -9.30 1.35
C GLY A 287 -4.68 -10.58 2.17
N ILE A 288 -3.66 -10.56 3.01
CA ILE A 288 -3.16 -11.73 3.75
C ILE A 288 -2.89 -11.36 5.21
N SER A 289 -3.17 -12.32 6.09
CA SER A 289 -2.95 -12.37 7.54
C SER A 289 -3.15 -13.84 7.97
N GLY A 290 -2.86 -14.20 9.22
CA GLY A 290 -2.88 -15.57 9.73
C GLY A 290 -4.18 -16.37 9.61
N GLN A 291 -5.31 -15.84 9.15
CA GLN A 291 -6.50 -16.64 8.80
C GLN A 291 -6.43 -17.22 7.36
N THR A 292 -5.42 -16.83 6.57
CA THR A 292 -5.28 -17.17 5.14
C THR A 292 -5.20 -18.69 4.90
N PHE A 293 -4.60 -19.46 5.81
CA PHE A 293 -4.56 -20.93 5.70
C PHE A 293 -5.96 -21.58 5.77
N LYS A 294 -6.90 -20.92 6.45
CA LYS A 294 -8.25 -21.44 6.75
C LYS A 294 -9.27 -21.00 5.71
N TYR A 295 -9.29 -19.71 5.38
CA TYR A 295 -10.30 -19.10 4.50
C TYR A 295 -9.75 -18.55 3.19
N GLY A 296 -8.44 -18.64 2.94
CA GLY A 296 -7.78 -17.97 1.83
C GLY A 296 -7.60 -16.47 2.06
N PRO A 297 -6.91 -15.78 1.14
CA PRO A 297 -6.73 -14.33 1.18
C PRO A 297 -8.07 -13.60 1.02
N GLN A 298 -8.08 -12.28 1.23
CA GLN A 298 -9.28 -11.45 1.04
C GLN A 298 -9.86 -11.59 -0.37
N ILE A 299 -9.02 -11.77 -1.41
CA ILE A 299 -9.49 -12.02 -2.78
C ILE A 299 -10.28 -13.33 -2.97
N SER A 300 -10.07 -14.35 -2.13
CA SER A 300 -10.86 -15.60 -2.14
C SER A 300 -12.20 -15.46 -1.40
N ASN A 301 -12.52 -14.26 -0.89
CA ASN A 301 -13.67 -13.99 -0.01
C ASN A 301 -14.58 -12.87 -0.55
N VAL A 302 -14.55 -12.67 -1.86
CA VAL A 302 -15.40 -11.72 -2.60
C VAL A 302 -16.46 -12.49 -3.40
N LEU A 303 -17.70 -12.02 -3.37
CA LEU A 303 -18.82 -12.63 -4.12
C LEU A 303 -19.13 -11.88 -5.43
N GLN A 304 -18.88 -10.57 -5.46
CA GLN A 304 -19.13 -9.67 -6.60
C GLN A 304 -18.26 -8.42 -6.46
N LEU A 305 -17.91 -7.78 -7.57
CA LEU A 305 -17.27 -6.47 -7.65
C LEU A 305 -18.05 -5.57 -8.60
N ASP A 306 -18.00 -4.26 -8.36
CA ASP A 306 -18.31 -3.26 -9.38
C ASP A 306 -17.01 -2.54 -9.74
N VAL A 307 -16.70 -2.49 -11.04
CA VAL A 307 -15.40 -2.06 -11.58
C VAL A 307 -15.60 -1.01 -12.67
N VAL A 308 -14.75 0.02 -12.68
CA VAL A 308 -14.58 0.91 -13.83
C VAL A 308 -13.35 0.48 -14.63
N THR A 309 -13.52 0.02 -15.87
CA THR A 309 -12.41 -0.43 -16.73
C THR A 309 -11.53 0.73 -17.22
N GLY A 310 -10.36 0.44 -17.79
CA GLY A 310 -9.52 1.43 -18.50
C GLY A 310 -10.17 2.01 -19.78
N LYS A 311 -11.36 1.56 -20.15
CA LYS A 311 -12.22 2.15 -21.19
C LYS A 311 -13.27 3.12 -20.62
N GLY A 312 -13.42 3.19 -19.29
CA GLY A 312 -14.49 3.93 -18.62
C GLY A 312 -15.80 3.14 -18.44
N ASP A 313 -15.88 1.89 -18.87
CA ASP A 313 -17.06 1.04 -18.70
C ASP A 313 -17.28 0.75 -17.21
N GLN A 314 -18.50 0.95 -16.71
CA GLN A 314 -18.92 0.47 -15.39
C GLN A 314 -19.50 -0.93 -15.54
N VAL A 315 -18.86 -1.92 -14.91
CA VAL A 315 -19.18 -3.34 -15.06
C VAL A 315 -19.31 -3.98 -13.69
N ALA A 316 -20.47 -4.60 -13.42
CA ALA A 316 -20.62 -5.55 -12.32
C ALA A 316 -20.07 -6.91 -12.75
N CYS A 317 -19.30 -7.58 -11.90
CA CYS A 317 -18.70 -8.88 -12.20
C CYS A 317 -18.64 -9.80 -10.97
N SER A 318 -18.70 -11.10 -11.22
CA SER A 318 -18.75 -12.19 -10.24
C SER A 318 -18.12 -13.46 -10.86
N PRO A 319 -18.03 -14.59 -10.14
CA PRO A 319 -17.63 -15.87 -10.75
C PRO A 319 -18.54 -16.34 -11.90
N THR A 320 -19.78 -15.86 -11.99
CA THR A 320 -20.79 -16.29 -12.98
C THR A 320 -21.18 -15.22 -14.01
N GLU A 321 -20.82 -13.95 -13.79
CA GLU A 321 -21.13 -12.82 -14.67
C GLU A 321 -19.87 -11.98 -14.90
N ASN A 322 -19.50 -11.70 -16.16
CA ASN A 322 -18.27 -10.97 -16.51
C ASN A 322 -17.00 -11.53 -15.81
N SER A 323 -16.93 -12.86 -15.66
CA SER A 323 -15.99 -13.55 -14.78
C SER A 323 -14.50 -13.32 -15.11
N GLU A 324 -14.14 -13.14 -16.38
CA GLU A 324 -12.78 -12.74 -16.75
C GLU A 324 -12.38 -11.37 -16.16
N LEU A 325 -13.30 -10.42 -16.02
CA LEU A 325 -13.00 -9.14 -15.35
C LEU A 325 -12.88 -9.33 -13.83
N PHE A 326 -13.78 -10.11 -13.23
CA PHE A 326 -13.76 -10.43 -11.80
C PHE A 326 -12.41 -11.05 -11.40
N TYR A 327 -12.00 -12.09 -12.12
CA TYR A 327 -10.71 -12.75 -11.90
C TYR A 327 -9.50 -11.93 -12.39
N ALA A 328 -9.67 -11.01 -13.34
CA ALA A 328 -8.61 -10.08 -13.71
C ALA A 328 -8.26 -9.14 -12.55
N VAL A 329 -9.23 -8.45 -11.94
CA VAL A 329 -8.94 -7.40 -10.93
C VAL A 329 -8.52 -7.94 -9.56
N LEU A 330 -8.95 -9.15 -9.19
CA LEU A 330 -8.51 -9.82 -7.96
C LEU A 330 -7.04 -10.21 -8.07
N GLY A 331 -6.17 -9.59 -7.25
CA GLY A 331 -4.72 -9.66 -7.42
C GLY A 331 -4.21 -8.95 -8.68
N GLY A 332 -5.04 -8.13 -9.32
CA GLY A 332 -4.80 -7.55 -10.64
C GLY A 332 -3.92 -6.31 -10.68
N LEU A 333 -3.33 -5.90 -9.56
CA LEU A 333 -2.42 -4.77 -9.43
C LEU A 333 -2.96 -3.49 -10.09
N GLY A 334 -4.28 -3.23 -9.95
CA GLY A 334 -4.98 -2.09 -10.55
C GLY A 334 -4.94 -2.01 -12.09
N GLN A 335 -4.50 -3.05 -12.80
CA GLN A 335 -4.18 -2.96 -14.24
C GLN A 335 -5.39 -2.94 -15.17
N PHE A 336 -6.51 -3.55 -14.75
CA PHE A 336 -7.65 -3.84 -15.62
C PHE A 336 -8.84 -2.91 -15.36
N GLY A 337 -8.89 -2.32 -14.17
CA GLY A 337 -9.95 -1.41 -13.76
C GLY A 337 -9.80 -0.99 -12.31
N ILE A 338 -10.59 -0.01 -11.91
CA ILE A 338 -10.69 0.51 -10.56
C ILE A 338 -11.90 -0.15 -9.89
N ILE A 339 -11.66 -0.90 -8.81
CA ILE A 339 -12.73 -1.46 -7.97
C ILE A 339 -13.40 -0.30 -7.21
N THR A 340 -14.68 -0.06 -7.48
CA THR A 340 -15.47 1.01 -6.85
C THR A 340 -16.43 0.48 -5.80
N ARG A 341 -16.81 -0.80 -5.87
CA ARG A 341 -17.55 -1.52 -4.83
C ARG A 341 -17.13 -2.99 -4.78
N ALA A 342 -17.18 -3.60 -3.60
CA ALA A 342 -17.05 -5.04 -3.43
C ALA A 342 -18.22 -5.61 -2.60
N ARG A 343 -18.55 -6.87 -2.85
CA ARG A 343 -19.40 -7.70 -1.99
C ARG A 343 -18.52 -8.69 -1.23
N ILE A 344 -18.26 -8.42 0.05
CA ILE A 344 -17.38 -9.20 0.92
C ILE A 344 -18.20 -10.24 1.70
N LEU A 345 -17.71 -11.47 1.75
CA LEU A 345 -18.32 -12.56 2.52
C LEU A 345 -18.10 -12.37 4.04
N LEU A 346 -19.18 -12.46 4.82
CA LEU A 346 -19.15 -12.34 6.28
C LEU A 346 -19.42 -13.69 6.97
N GLN A 347 -18.95 -13.81 8.20
CA GLN A 347 -19.26 -14.86 9.17
C GLN A 347 -19.77 -14.23 10.48
N ASP A 348 -20.26 -15.06 11.41
CA ASP A 348 -20.51 -14.61 12.79
C ASP A 348 -19.21 -14.12 13.44
N ALA A 349 -19.27 -12.98 14.13
CA ALA A 349 -18.14 -12.46 14.87
C ALA A 349 -18.02 -13.15 16.24
N PRO A 350 -16.86 -13.70 16.60
CA PRO A 350 -16.58 -14.08 17.99
C PRO A 350 -16.48 -12.82 18.86
N GLN A 351 -16.81 -12.94 20.15
CA GLN A 351 -16.72 -11.81 21.08
C GLN A 351 -15.29 -11.64 21.61
N LYS A 352 -14.56 -12.75 21.76
CA LYS A 352 -13.20 -12.78 22.31
C LYS A 352 -12.26 -13.65 21.50
N VAL A 353 -10.97 -13.46 21.74
CA VAL A 353 -9.88 -14.27 21.18
C VAL A 353 -8.97 -14.70 22.32
N LYS A 354 -8.69 -16.00 22.40
CA LYS A 354 -7.57 -16.54 23.17
C LYS A 354 -6.36 -16.53 22.27
N TRP A 355 -5.41 -15.66 22.58
CA TRP A 355 -4.25 -15.35 21.76
C TRP A 355 -2.98 -15.87 22.44
N VAL A 356 -2.13 -16.56 21.70
CA VAL A 356 -0.98 -17.33 22.22
C VAL A 356 0.29 -16.96 21.47
N ARG A 357 1.40 -16.84 22.21
CA ARG A 357 2.76 -16.74 21.67
C ARG A 357 3.66 -17.82 22.29
N ALA A 358 4.31 -18.59 21.43
CA ALA A 358 5.19 -19.70 21.80
C ALA A 358 6.56 -19.52 21.11
N PHE A 359 7.65 -19.56 21.88
CA PHE A 359 8.99 -19.23 21.38
C PHE A 359 9.88 -20.46 21.19
N TYR A 360 10.79 -20.36 20.21
CA TYR A 360 11.64 -21.44 19.69
C TYR A 360 13.08 -20.95 19.45
N ASP A 361 14.03 -21.85 19.62
CA ASP A 361 15.46 -21.68 19.32
C ASP A 361 15.92 -22.49 18.10
N ASP A 362 15.34 -23.67 17.84
CA ASP A 362 15.49 -24.34 16.54
C ASP A 362 14.48 -23.86 15.49
N PHE A 363 14.98 -23.72 14.25
CA PHE A 363 14.16 -23.34 13.10
C PHE A 363 13.23 -24.46 12.62
N ASN A 364 13.70 -25.70 12.55
CA ASN A 364 12.93 -26.79 11.94
C ASN A 364 11.71 -27.12 12.81
N THR A 365 11.88 -27.18 14.13
CA THR A 365 10.79 -27.30 15.12
C THR A 365 9.75 -26.18 14.98
N PHE A 366 10.19 -24.94 14.74
CA PHE A 366 9.29 -23.80 14.46
C PHE A 366 8.48 -24.00 13.16
N ILE A 367 9.08 -24.55 12.10
CA ILE A 367 8.36 -24.88 10.85
C ILE A 367 7.32 -25.98 11.10
N GLU A 368 7.73 -27.06 11.76
CA GLU A 368 6.90 -28.25 12.00
C GLU A 368 5.67 -27.92 12.85
N ASP A 369 5.82 -27.12 13.91
CA ASP A 369 4.68 -26.68 14.73
C ASP A 369 3.77 -25.67 14.01
N GLN A 370 4.31 -24.80 13.13
CA GLN A 370 3.47 -23.94 12.30
C GLN A 370 2.62 -24.76 11.31
N GLU A 371 3.20 -25.79 10.68
CA GLU A 371 2.48 -26.72 9.79
C GLU A 371 1.41 -27.52 10.55
N LEU A 372 1.76 -28.01 11.75
CA LEU A 372 0.85 -28.72 12.65
C LEU A 372 -0.39 -27.88 13.00
N LEU A 373 -0.23 -26.57 13.23
CA LEU A 373 -1.33 -25.67 13.56
C LEU A 373 -2.23 -25.38 12.34
N VAL A 374 -1.66 -25.12 11.16
CA VAL A 374 -2.48 -24.89 9.95
C VAL A 374 -3.19 -26.15 9.44
N ALA A 375 -2.70 -27.34 9.83
CA ALA A 375 -3.40 -28.61 9.64
C ALA A 375 -4.62 -28.81 10.59
N MET A 376 -4.89 -27.89 11.53
CA MET A 376 -6.05 -27.94 12.43
C MET A 376 -7.07 -26.79 12.22
N PRO A 377 -7.55 -26.51 10.99
CA PRO A 377 -8.43 -25.36 10.70
C PRO A 377 -9.81 -25.45 11.37
N ASN A 378 -10.22 -26.61 11.88
CA ASN A 378 -11.46 -26.76 12.65
C ASN A 378 -11.34 -26.25 14.11
N VAL A 379 -10.12 -25.95 14.57
CA VAL A 379 -9.78 -25.69 15.98
C VAL A 379 -8.97 -24.41 16.15
N VAL A 380 -8.05 -24.14 15.22
CA VAL A 380 -7.26 -22.90 15.17
C VAL A 380 -7.92 -21.93 14.18
N ASP A 381 -7.89 -20.64 14.49
CA ASP A 381 -8.51 -19.58 13.67
C ASP A 381 -7.50 -18.66 12.99
N TYR A 382 -6.32 -18.50 13.59
CA TYR A 382 -5.22 -17.68 13.09
C TYR A 382 -3.88 -18.33 13.43
N VAL A 383 -2.94 -18.36 12.49
CA VAL A 383 -1.55 -18.78 12.65
C VAL A 383 -0.63 -17.82 11.91
N GLU A 384 0.28 -17.19 12.64
CA GLU A 384 1.44 -16.47 12.11
C GLU A 384 2.72 -16.88 12.86
N GLY A 385 3.81 -16.18 12.56
CA GLY A 385 5.04 -16.23 13.33
C GLY A 385 6.05 -15.21 12.83
N PHE A 386 7.09 -15.01 13.61
CA PHE A 386 8.14 -14.04 13.31
C PHE A 386 9.51 -14.49 13.82
N MET A 387 10.53 -14.07 13.09
CA MET A 387 11.94 -14.26 13.42
C MET A 387 12.44 -13.06 14.22
N LEU A 388 13.18 -13.35 15.29
CA LEU A 388 13.70 -12.39 16.26
C LEU A 388 15.22 -12.32 16.11
N LEU A 389 15.68 -11.18 15.58
CA LEU A 389 17.09 -10.94 15.29
C LEU A 389 17.81 -10.22 16.44
N ASN A 390 17.08 -9.48 17.28
CA ASN A 390 17.61 -8.67 18.37
C ASN A 390 16.51 -8.30 19.39
N GLU A 391 16.90 -7.72 20.53
CA GLU A 391 15.98 -7.19 21.56
C GLU A 391 14.95 -6.20 20.98
N GLN A 392 15.33 -5.39 19.99
CA GLN A 392 14.43 -4.42 19.34
C GLN A 392 13.32 -5.09 18.52
N SER A 393 13.58 -6.25 17.90
CA SER A 393 12.60 -7.06 17.17
C SER A 393 11.51 -7.54 18.12
N LEU A 394 11.92 -8.00 19.31
CA LEU A 394 10.99 -8.40 20.38
C LEU A 394 10.19 -7.19 20.87
N HIS A 395 10.84 -6.07 21.17
CA HIS A 395 10.16 -4.85 21.63
C HIS A 395 9.11 -4.36 20.64
N SER A 396 9.42 -4.30 19.34
CA SER A 396 8.45 -3.95 18.30
C SER A 396 7.24 -4.90 18.35
N SER A 397 7.47 -6.21 18.28
CA SER A 397 6.39 -7.22 18.31
C SER A 397 5.58 -7.22 19.62
N SER A 398 6.16 -6.77 20.74
CA SER A 398 5.53 -6.83 22.07
C SER A 398 4.45 -5.76 22.27
N LEU A 399 4.49 -4.65 21.52
CA LEU A 399 3.55 -3.54 21.67
C LEU A 399 2.10 -3.95 21.35
N ALA A 400 1.89 -4.86 20.41
CA ALA A 400 0.58 -5.42 20.10
C ALA A 400 0.05 -6.39 21.18
N PHE A 401 0.92 -7.03 21.98
CA PHE A 401 0.56 -8.17 22.84
C PHE A 401 0.45 -7.75 24.32
N PRO A 402 -0.75 -7.71 24.93
CA PRO A 402 -0.96 -7.16 26.28
C PRO A 402 -0.55 -8.14 27.41
N SER A 403 0.72 -8.56 27.41
CA SER A 403 1.31 -9.41 28.45
C SER A 403 2.75 -8.97 28.75
N HIS A 404 3.18 -9.10 29.99
CA HIS A 404 4.58 -8.89 30.35
C HIS A 404 5.40 -10.12 29.95
N LEU A 405 6.05 -10.05 28.79
CA LEU A 405 6.98 -11.08 28.32
C LEU A 405 8.25 -11.04 29.17
N GLU A 406 8.35 -11.90 30.18
CA GLU A 406 9.57 -12.13 30.96
C GLU A 406 10.63 -12.86 30.13
N PHE A 407 11.16 -12.18 29.11
CA PHE A 407 12.16 -12.70 28.20
C PHE A 407 13.54 -12.63 28.86
N ASN A 408 14.13 -13.80 29.16
CA ASN A 408 15.34 -13.82 29.98
C ASN A 408 16.56 -13.28 29.19
N ARG A 409 17.41 -12.48 29.85
CA ARG A 409 18.67 -11.94 29.27
C ARG A 409 19.64 -13.01 28.75
N GLU A 410 19.41 -14.26 29.11
CA GLU A 410 20.17 -15.43 28.68
C GLU A 410 20.01 -15.70 27.17
N LEU A 411 18.84 -15.42 26.60
CA LEU A 411 18.56 -15.64 25.17
C LEU A 411 19.43 -14.74 24.29
N TYR A 412 19.54 -13.45 24.62
CA TYR A 412 20.47 -12.51 23.97
C TYR A 412 21.83 -12.41 24.70
N SER A 413 22.36 -13.53 25.20
CA SER A 413 23.69 -13.54 25.83
C SER A 413 24.78 -13.10 24.84
N LYS A 414 25.60 -12.12 25.25
CA LYS A 414 26.49 -11.33 24.36
C LYS A 414 27.65 -12.10 23.67
N SER A 415 27.68 -13.43 23.80
CA SER A 415 28.68 -14.32 23.20
C SER A 415 28.25 -14.93 21.86
N SER A 416 26.94 -14.96 21.54
CA SER A 416 26.41 -15.56 20.30
C SER A 416 25.22 -14.77 19.75
N TYR A 417 25.18 -14.55 18.43
CA TYR A 417 24.00 -14.01 17.75
C TYR A 417 22.94 -15.12 17.54
N ASN A 418 22.31 -15.56 18.63
CA ASN A 418 21.23 -16.52 18.56
C ASN A 418 19.99 -15.87 17.94
N VAL A 419 19.47 -16.46 16.86
CA VAL A 419 18.20 -16.08 16.24
C VAL A 419 17.09 -16.93 16.87
N TYR A 420 16.03 -16.29 17.32
CA TYR A 420 14.86 -16.96 17.89
C TYR A 420 13.66 -16.84 16.96
N PHE A 421 12.65 -17.68 17.17
CA PHE A 421 11.39 -17.65 16.43
C PHE A 421 10.22 -17.63 17.41
N CYS A 422 9.11 -17.04 17.00
CA CYS A 422 7.87 -17.04 17.76
C CYS A 422 6.72 -17.47 16.85
N ILE A 423 5.97 -18.49 17.24
CA ILE A 423 4.66 -18.78 16.66
C ILE A 423 3.64 -17.93 17.39
N GLU A 424 2.78 -17.27 16.62
CA GLU A 424 1.65 -16.52 17.13
C GLU A 424 0.36 -17.17 16.61
N PHE A 425 -0.45 -17.76 17.50
CA PHE A 425 -1.71 -18.39 17.09
C PHE A 425 -2.88 -17.95 17.95
N ALA A 426 -4.09 -18.09 17.42
CA ALA A 426 -5.30 -17.69 18.12
C ALA A 426 -6.49 -18.62 17.85
N ILE A 427 -7.37 -18.70 18.85
CA ILE A 427 -8.64 -19.43 18.84
C ILE A 427 -9.76 -18.44 19.16
N HIS A 428 -10.83 -18.47 18.37
CA HIS A 428 -11.97 -17.59 18.52
C HIS A 428 -12.99 -18.13 19.53
N ASP A 429 -13.33 -17.32 20.53
CA ASP A 429 -14.40 -17.61 21.48
C ASP A 429 -15.72 -16.94 21.05
N TYR A 430 -16.72 -17.78 20.81
CA TYR A 430 -18.07 -17.40 20.38
C TYR A 430 -19.08 -17.37 21.54
N GLN A 431 -18.67 -17.72 22.77
CA GLN A 431 -19.39 -17.73 24.06
C GLN A 431 -20.67 -18.57 24.17
N ALA A 432 -21.42 -18.75 23.08
CA ALA A 432 -22.61 -19.58 22.99
C ALA A 432 -22.30 -21.06 22.63
N LYS A 433 -21.02 -21.40 22.43
CA LYS A 433 -20.55 -22.77 22.18
C LYS A 433 -19.92 -23.35 23.45
N THR A 434 -20.14 -24.64 23.71
CA THR A 434 -19.61 -25.36 24.88
C THR A 434 -18.11 -25.68 24.81
N THR A 435 -17.35 -24.96 23.98
CA THR A 435 -15.92 -25.22 23.75
C THR A 435 -15.09 -24.52 24.82
N ASN A 436 -14.47 -25.30 25.72
CA ASN A 436 -13.52 -24.76 26.68
C ASN A 436 -12.20 -24.40 25.98
N VAL A 437 -12.03 -23.12 25.63
CA VAL A 437 -10.88 -22.65 24.84
C VAL A 437 -9.54 -22.83 25.59
N GLU A 438 -9.52 -22.75 26.93
CA GLU A 438 -8.31 -23.04 27.73
C GLU A 438 -7.90 -24.51 27.64
N GLN A 439 -8.87 -25.43 27.61
CA GLN A 439 -8.61 -26.85 27.36
C GLN A 439 -8.06 -27.06 25.95
N VAL A 440 -8.59 -26.37 24.93
CA VAL A 440 -8.10 -26.44 23.54
C VAL A 440 -6.65 -25.95 23.45
N VAL A 441 -6.30 -24.81 24.06
CA VAL A 441 -4.90 -24.34 24.15
C VAL A 441 -4.02 -25.39 24.82
N THR A 442 -4.49 -26.00 25.91
CA THR A 442 -3.76 -27.04 26.65
C THR A 442 -3.53 -28.31 25.81
N GLU A 443 -4.50 -28.71 24.99
CA GLU A 443 -4.40 -29.87 24.10
C GLU A 443 -3.56 -29.61 22.84
N ILE A 444 -3.47 -28.36 22.39
CA ILE A 444 -2.55 -27.93 21.32
C ILE A 444 -1.12 -27.85 21.87
N SER A 445 -0.92 -27.18 23.01
CA SER A 445 0.36 -27.03 23.71
C SER A 445 1.08 -28.37 23.90
N ARG A 446 0.36 -29.43 24.30
CA ARG A 446 0.90 -30.79 24.49
C ARG A 446 1.43 -31.48 23.23
N LYS A 447 1.16 -30.92 22.05
CA LYS A 447 1.63 -31.43 20.75
C LYS A 447 2.79 -30.60 20.18
N MET A 448 2.99 -29.39 20.69
CA MET A 448 4.01 -28.45 20.24
C MET A 448 5.30 -28.62 21.05
N SER A 449 6.43 -28.25 20.45
CA SER A 449 7.79 -28.43 20.96
C SER A 449 8.52 -27.10 21.21
N TYR A 450 7.77 -26.08 21.66
CA TYR A 450 8.30 -24.76 22.06
C TYR A 450 9.15 -24.82 23.35
N ILE A 451 9.94 -23.78 23.62
CA ILE A 451 10.72 -23.62 24.85
C ILE A 451 9.74 -23.50 26.05
N PRO A 452 9.67 -24.49 26.97
CA PRO A 452 8.52 -24.59 27.89
C PRO A 452 8.27 -23.41 28.84
N SER A 453 9.31 -22.61 29.13
CA SER A 453 9.23 -21.39 29.93
C SER A 453 8.77 -20.15 29.17
N HIS A 454 8.72 -20.20 27.83
CA HIS A 454 8.40 -19.07 26.96
C HIS A 454 7.12 -19.39 26.14
N PHE A 455 6.04 -19.63 26.86
CA PHE A 455 4.69 -19.80 26.32
C PHE A 455 3.72 -18.89 27.06
N TYR A 456 3.16 -17.93 26.34
CA TYR A 456 2.35 -16.85 26.90
C TYR A 456 0.98 -16.84 26.23
N SER A 457 -0.07 -16.58 26.99
CA SER A 457 -1.41 -16.42 26.42
C SER A 457 -2.20 -15.33 27.11
N VAL A 458 -3.04 -14.64 26.34
CA VAL A 458 -3.93 -13.58 26.79
C VAL A 458 -5.34 -13.80 26.23
N GLU A 459 -6.32 -13.22 26.89
CA GLU A 459 -7.69 -13.12 26.40
C GLU A 459 -7.98 -11.65 26.08
N VAL A 460 -8.45 -11.38 24.86
CA VAL A 460 -8.74 -10.02 24.36
C VAL A 460 -10.08 -10.01 23.61
N SER A 461 -10.65 -8.84 23.32
CA SER A 461 -11.81 -8.78 22.42
C SER A 461 -11.38 -9.08 20.97
N TYR A 462 -12.32 -9.54 20.14
CA TYR A 462 -12.04 -9.76 18.71
C TYR A 462 -11.67 -8.48 17.96
N PHE A 463 -12.22 -7.33 18.38
CA PHE A 463 -11.85 -6.03 17.82
C PHE A 463 -10.40 -5.67 18.16
N ASP A 464 -9.99 -5.81 19.43
CA ASP A 464 -8.63 -5.45 19.86
C ASP A 464 -7.57 -6.36 19.20
N PHE A 465 -7.88 -7.65 19.04
CA PHE A 465 -7.01 -8.59 18.33
C PHE A 465 -6.82 -8.22 16.85
N LEU A 466 -7.90 -7.92 16.12
CA LEU A 466 -7.79 -7.52 14.72
C LEU A 466 -7.15 -6.13 14.55
N ASN A 467 -7.40 -5.21 15.48
CA ASN A 467 -6.89 -3.84 15.42
C ASN A 467 -5.50 -3.67 16.07
N ARG A 468 -4.85 -4.76 16.51
CA ARG A 468 -3.61 -4.75 17.33
C ARG A 468 -2.49 -3.84 16.81
N VAL A 469 -2.26 -3.82 15.48
CA VAL A 469 -1.20 -3.01 14.84
C VAL A 469 -1.47 -1.49 14.93
N ARG A 470 -2.71 -1.05 15.21
CA ARG A 470 -3.00 0.38 15.48
C ARG A 470 -2.29 0.90 16.73
N GLY A 471 -2.03 0.04 17.72
CA GLY A 471 -1.20 0.40 18.88
C GLY A 471 0.24 0.70 18.47
N GLU A 472 0.80 -0.13 17.59
CA GLU A 472 2.15 0.05 17.04
C GLU A 472 2.25 1.31 16.17
N GLU A 473 1.25 1.56 15.30
CA GLU A 473 1.18 2.79 14.51
C GLU A 473 1.21 4.04 15.41
N LEU A 474 0.34 4.11 16.43
CA LEU A 474 0.25 5.28 17.30
C LEU A 474 1.55 5.46 18.11
N HIS A 475 2.19 4.38 18.55
CA HIS A 475 3.50 4.43 19.19
C HIS A 475 4.59 4.97 18.24
N LEU A 476 4.69 4.42 17.03
CA LEU A 476 5.66 4.84 16.02
C LEU A 476 5.43 6.29 15.57
N ARG A 477 4.16 6.72 15.41
CA ARG A 477 3.80 8.12 15.15
C ARG A 477 4.26 9.04 16.27
N SER A 478 4.06 8.68 17.54
CA SER A 478 4.50 9.52 18.68
C SER A 478 6.03 9.70 18.75
N ARG A 479 6.79 8.79 18.14
CA ARG A 479 8.26 8.83 18.00
C ARG A 479 8.75 9.42 16.66
N GLY A 480 7.85 9.79 15.75
CA GLY A 480 8.19 10.24 14.39
C GLY A 480 8.64 9.14 13.43
N LEU A 481 8.53 7.86 13.82
CA LEU A 481 9.05 6.69 13.11
C LEU A 481 8.04 6.02 12.16
N TRP A 482 6.79 6.46 12.10
CA TRP A 482 5.80 5.92 11.14
C TRP A 482 5.88 6.58 9.76
N GLU A 483 6.37 7.82 9.66
CA GLU A 483 6.36 8.61 8.42
C GLU A 483 7.77 8.73 7.81
N VAL A 484 8.51 7.62 7.85
CA VAL A 484 9.89 7.47 7.38
C VAL A 484 9.99 6.41 6.26
N PRO A 485 11.15 6.22 5.59
CA PRO A 485 11.30 5.18 4.58
C PRO A 485 11.11 3.74 5.10
N HIS A 486 10.31 2.96 4.38
CA HIS A 486 10.01 1.56 4.67
C HIS A 486 10.46 0.67 3.50
N PRO A 487 11.73 0.23 3.45
CA PRO A 487 12.28 -0.60 2.37
C PRO A 487 11.84 -2.07 2.48
N TRP A 488 10.54 -2.33 2.61
CA TRP A 488 9.97 -3.66 2.84
C TRP A 488 10.27 -4.64 1.70
N LEU A 489 10.50 -5.91 2.05
CA LEU A 489 10.60 -7.03 1.10
C LEU A 489 9.59 -8.11 1.53
N ASN A 490 8.61 -8.39 0.67
CA ASN A 490 7.58 -9.40 0.93
C ASN A 490 7.66 -10.50 -0.14
N MET A 491 7.67 -11.76 0.31
CA MET A 491 7.87 -12.93 -0.55
C MET A 491 6.89 -14.04 -0.17
N PHE A 492 6.36 -14.73 -1.18
CA PHE A 492 5.85 -16.09 -1.06
C PHE A 492 6.98 -17.06 -1.39
N VAL A 493 7.21 -18.06 -0.55
CA VAL A 493 8.30 -19.05 -0.67
C VAL A 493 7.69 -20.46 -0.58
N PRO A 494 7.95 -21.39 -1.52
CA PRO A 494 7.44 -22.76 -1.40
C PRO A 494 8.09 -23.46 -0.19
N LYS A 495 7.40 -24.41 0.46
CA LYS A 495 7.93 -25.16 1.62
C LYS A 495 9.34 -25.71 1.36
N SER A 496 9.56 -26.33 0.20
CA SER A 496 10.85 -26.85 -0.25
C SER A 496 11.99 -25.81 -0.36
N GLY A 497 11.67 -24.52 -0.35
CA GLY A 497 12.63 -23.41 -0.43
C GLY A 497 12.82 -22.61 0.86
N ILE A 498 12.03 -22.84 1.92
CA ILE A 498 12.00 -21.91 3.08
C ILE A 498 13.32 -21.86 3.87
N LYS A 499 14.04 -22.99 3.96
CA LYS A 499 15.33 -23.08 4.64
C LYS A 499 16.43 -22.32 3.88
N ASP A 500 16.58 -22.60 2.59
CA ASP A 500 17.48 -21.84 1.69
C ASP A 500 17.16 -20.34 1.67
N PHE A 501 15.87 -19.96 1.74
CA PHE A 501 15.47 -18.56 1.86
C PHE A 501 15.91 -17.94 3.19
N LYS A 502 15.68 -18.62 4.32
CA LYS A 502 16.11 -18.17 5.65
C LYS A 502 17.63 -17.98 5.72
N ASP A 503 18.39 -18.93 5.20
CA ASP A 503 19.86 -18.85 5.14
C ASP A 503 20.29 -17.64 4.29
N SER A 504 19.77 -17.54 3.04
CA SER A 504 20.05 -16.40 2.16
C SER A 504 19.59 -15.04 2.71
N LEU A 505 18.60 -15.00 3.61
CA LEU A 505 18.14 -13.79 4.27
C LEU A 505 19.12 -13.33 5.35
N LEU A 506 19.57 -14.26 6.21
CA LEU A 506 20.53 -13.98 7.28
C LEU A 506 21.92 -13.61 6.73
N ASP A 507 22.33 -14.20 5.60
CA ASP A 507 23.55 -13.81 4.87
C ASP A 507 23.54 -12.34 4.37
N ASN A 508 22.36 -11.70 4.31
CA ASN A 508 22.15 -10.38 3.71
C ASN A 508 21.53 -9.34 4.68
N ILE A 509 21.32 -9.70 5.94
CA ILE A 509 20.79 -8.84 7.01
C ILE A 509 21.67 -8.96 8.24
N SER A 510 22.26 -7.86 8.71
CA SER A 510 22.90 -7.85 10.03
C SER A 510 21.85 -7.83 11.13
N PRO A 511 21.87 -8.76 12.11
CA PRO A 511 20.99 -8.70 13.27
C PRO A 511 21.21 -7.44 14.12
N SER A 512 22.41 -6.82 14.06
CA SER A 512 22.75 -5.65 14.88
C SER A 512 22.16 -4.32 14.39
N ASP A 513 21.74 -4.23 13.12
CA ASP A 513 21.16 -3.01 12.52
C ASP A 513 19.67 -3.14 12.18
N PHE A 514 19.05 -4.27 12.54
CA PHE A 514 17.68 -4.57 12.15
C PHE A 514 16.64 -3.81 12.99
N GLU A 515 16.22 -2.65 12.49
CA GLU A 515 14.99 -1.94 12.90
C GLU A 515 13.79 -2.47 12.09
N GLY A 516 12.89 -3.24 12.72
CA GLY A 516 11.67 -3.76 12.08
C GLY A 516 11.14 -5.06 12.68
N LEU A 517 10.42 -5.85 11.87
CA LEU A 517 10.00 -7.23 12.14
C LEU A 517 10.26 -8.12 10.91
N VAL A 518 10.52 -9.42 11.11
CA VAL A 518 10.54 -10.42 10.02
C VAL A 518 9.41 -11.42 10.25
N LEU A 519 8.28 -11.24 9.56
CA LEU A 519 7.18 -12.22 9.55
C LEU A 519 7.61 -13.47 8.77
N MET A 520 7.22 -14.65 9.27
CA MET A 520 7.41 -15.94 8.60
C MET A 520 6.31 -16.92 9.03
N TYR A 521 5.41 -17.31 8.13
CA TYR A 521 4.33 -18.25 8.43
C TYR A 521 3.74 -18.97 7.21
N PRO A 522 3.18 -20.19 7.36
CA PRO A 522 2.59 -20.95 6.28
C PRO A 522 1.16 -20.53 5.93
N ILE A 523 0.82 -20.69 4.66
CA ILE A 523 -0.52 -20.65 4.09
C ILE A 523 -0.70 -21.85 3.15
N LEU A 524 -1.96 -22.20 2.88
CA LEU A 524 -2.30 -23.34 2.03
C LEU A 524 -2.70 -22.89 0.62
N ARG A 525 -2.06 -23.51 -0.37
CA ARG A 525 -2.22 -23.25 -1.82
C ARG A 525 -3.67 -23.47 -2.29
N ASP A 526 -4.37 -24.44 -1.73
CA ASP A 526 -5.75 -24.81 -2.14
C ASP A 526 -6.78 -23.70 -1.83
N LYS A 527 -6.44 -22.74 -0.97
CA LYS A 527 -7.29 -21.59 -0.62
C LYS A 527 -7.17 -20.41 -1.60
N TRP A 528 -6.35 -20.51 -2.64
CA TRP A 528 -6.15 -19.48 -3.66
C TRP A 528 -6.80 -19.88 -5.00
N ASP A 529 -7.72 -19.04 -5.51
CA ASP A 529 -8.30 -19.26 -6.83
C ASP A 529 -7.25 -18.96 -7.92
N THR A 530 -6.88 -19.99 -8.68
CA THR A 530 -5.85 -19.94 -9.72
C THR A 530 -6.25 -19.11 -10.94
N ASN A 531 -7.52 -18.73 -11.08
CA ASN A 531 -8.00 -17.80 -12.11
C ASN A 531 -7.69 -16.34 -11.76
N SER A 532 -7.61 -16.00 -10.46
CA SER A 532 -7.26 -14.66 -9.98
C SER A 532 -5.87 -14.24 -10.49
N SER A 533 -5.60 -12.95 -10.68
CA SER A 533 -4.31 -12.48 -11.23
C SER A 533 -3.12 -12.55 -10.26
N ALA A 534 -3.35 -12.94 -9.00
CA ALA A 534 -2.27 -13.10 -8.02
C ALA A 534 -1.30 -14.26 -8.37
N VAL A 535 -0.06 -14.16 -7.89
CA VAL A 535 1.02 -15.10 -8.22
C VAL A 535 1.61 -15.73 -6.97
N LEU A 536 1.38 -17.03 -6.80
CA LEU A 536 2.12 -17.89 -5.87
C LEU A 536 3.31 -18.56 -6.58
N PRO A 537 4.31 -19.06 -5.84
CA PRO A 537 5.30 -20.01 -6.32
C PRO A 537 4.66 -21.23 -6.98
N ASP A 538 5.25 -21.75 -8.06
CA ASP A 538 4.91 -23.08 -8.56
C ASP A 538 5.21 -24.15 -7.50
N ALA A 539 4.42 -25.22 -7.45
CA ALA A 539 4.74 -26.39 -6.64
C ALA A 539 5.87 -27.18 -7.32
N ARG A 540 6.90 -27.57 -6.56
CA ARG A 540 8.02 -28.39 -7.09
C ARG A 540 7.67 -29.86 -7.17
N GLU A 541 6.90 -30.32 -6.20
CA GLU A 541 6.50 -31.72 -6.04
C GLU A 541 4.97 -31.83 -6.01
N ALA A 542 4.44 -32.97 -6.46
CA ALA A 542 3.00 -33.22 -6.45
C ALA A 542 2.52 -33.35 -5.00
N GLY A 543 1.69 -32.39 -4.55
CA GLY A 543 1.24 -32.29 -3.16
C GLY A 543 1.95 -31.21 -2.33
N GLU A 544 2.80 -30.34 -2.92
CA GLU A 544 3.34 -29.17 -2.21
C GLU A 544 2.27 -28.07 -2.02
N GLU A 545 1.40 -28.29 -1.03
CA GLU A 545 0.31 -27.38 -0.65
C GLU A 545 0.77 -26.21 0.22
N VAL A 546 1.83 -26.38 1.02
CA VAL A 546 2.32 -25.33 1.94
C VAL A 546 3.19 -24.32 1.20
N VAL A 547 2.86 -23.03 1.36
CA VAL A 547 3.64 -21.88 0.91
C VAL A 547 3.83 -20.94 2.10
N TYR A 548 5.05 -20.47 2.32
CA TYR A 548 5.36 -19.50 3.37
C TYR A 548 5.21 -18.07 2.86
N ILE A 549 4.59 -17.22 3.67
CA ILE A 549 4.75 -15.77 3.61
C ILE A 549 6.01 -15.41 4.39
N VAL A 550 6.89 -14.59 3.81
CA VAL A 550 8.02 -13.98 4.50
C VAL A 550 8.00 -12.48 4.26
N GLY A 551 7.83 -11.70 5.33
CA GLY A 551 7.68 -10.24 5.30
C GLY A 551 8.79 -9.56 6.08
N VAL A 552 9.76 -8.98 5.39
CA VAL A 552 10.88 -8.23 5.98
C VAL A 552 10.45 -6.77 6.13
N LEU A 553 9.80 -6.47 7.24
CA LEU A 553 9.17 -5.19 7.54
C LEU A 553 10.18 -4.20 8.18
N ARG A 554 11.27 -3.89 7.46
CA ARG A 554 12.28 -2.91 7.90
C ARG A 554 11.72 -1.49 7.92
N THR A 555 12.09 -0.73 8.95
CA THR A 555 11.98 0.72 9.03
C THR A 555 13.39 1.32 8.91
N ALA A 556 13.57 2.34 8.07
CA ALA A 556 14.86 3.02 7.90
C ALA A 556 14.77 4.44 8.50
N ASN A 557 15.08 4.54 9.79
CA ASN A 557 15.05 5.79 10.55
C ASN A 557 16.10 6.80 10.00
N PRO A 558 15.69 8.00 9.52
CA PRO A 558 16.61 8.98 8.92
C PRO A 558 17.65 9.57 9.89
N ALA A 559 17.50 9.36 11.20
CA ALA A 559 18.48 9.76 12.21
C ALA A 559 19.64 8.75 12.36
N THR A 560 19.46 7.50 11.91
CA THR A 560 20.47 6.42 12.01
C THR A 560 20.90 5.87 10.63
N CYS A 561 20.04 5.97 9.62
CA CYS A 561 20.26 5.46 8.27
C CYS A 561 20.24 6.60 7.24
N SER A 562 21.38 6.87 6.61
CA SER A 562 21.51 7.86 5.53
C SER A 562 20.86 7.41 4.21
N THR A 563 20.86 8.29 3.20
CA THR A 563 20.42 7.97 1.84
C THR A 563 21.18 6.77 1.24
N GLU A 564 22.47 6.65 1.54
CA GLU A 564 23.35 5.56 1.12
C GLU A 564 22.91 4.25 1.81
N CYS A 565 22.76 4.27 3.14
CA CYS A 565 22.23 3.14 3.92
C CYS A 565 20.86 2.66 3.39
N LEU A 566 19.93 3.57 3.11
CA LEU A 566 18.63 3.22 2.53
C LEU A 566 18.77 2.59 1.14
N ASN A 567 19.70 3.06 0.31
CA ASN A 567 19.98 2.47 -1.00
C ASN A 567 20.64 1.09 -0.87
N ASP A 568 21.55 0.89 0.08
CA ASP A 568 22.19 -0.41 0.33
C ASP A 568 21.22 -1.46 0.86
N ILE A 569 20.31 -1.10 1.77
CA ILE A 569 19.20 -1.99 2.19
C ILE A 569 18.35 -2.39 0.97
N ARG A 570 17.99 -1.43 0.12
CA ARG A 570 17.19 -1.68 -1.10
C ARG A 570 17.93 -2.50 -2.16
N LEU A 571 19.25 -2.37 -2.26
CA LEU A 571 20.09 -3.20 -3.13
C LEU A 571 20.25 -4.62 -2.56
N SER A 572 20.44 -4.77 -1.25
CA SER A 572 20.44 -6.07 -0.55
C SER A 572 19.12 -6.81 -0.76
N HIS A 573 17.98 -6.19 -0.40
CA HIS A 573 16.66 -6.77 -0.57
C HIS A 573 16.37 -7.15 -2.04
N ARG A 574 16.86 -6.38 -3.02
CA ARG A 574 16.75 -6.74 -4.44
C ARG A 574 17.58 -7.98 -4.80
N ARG A 575 18.83 -8.09 -4.31
CA ARG A 575 19.68 -9.28 -4.52
C ARG A 575 19.02 -10.53 -3.92
N VAL A 576 18.54 -10.44 -2.68
CA VAL A 576 17.81 -11.53 -2.00
C VAL A 576 16.58 -11.94 -2.82
N ALA A 577 15.73 -11.00 -3.23
CA ALA A 577 14.55 -11.32 -4.02
C ALA A 577 14.88 -11.97 -5.38
N GLN A 578 15.94 -11.51 -6.07
CA GLN A 578 16.39 -12.08 -7.34
C GLN A 578 16.99 -13.49 -7.17
N ALA A 579 17.83 -13.71 -6.15
CA ALA A 579 18.37 -15.04 -5.83
C ALA A 579 17.27 -16.02 -5.41
N ALA A 580 16.31 -15.56 -4.59
CA ALA A 580 15.15 -16.33 -4.15
C ALA A 580 14.19 -16.70 -5.30
N SER A 581 14.17 -15.91 -6.39
CA SER A 581 13.38 -16.23 -7.61
C SER A 581 14.01 -17.34 -8.45
N SER A 582 15.25 -17.76 -8.17
CA SER A 582 15.90 -18.87 -8.90
C SER A 582 15.21 -20.22 -8.62
N PRO A 583 15.29 -21.22 -9.52
CA PRO A 583 14.66 -22.52 -9.32
C PRO A 583 15.08 -23.29 -8.05
N ARG A 584 16.21 -22.90 -7.40
CA ARG A 584 16.64 -23.48 -6.12
C ARG A 584 15.73 -23.07 -4.95
N ILE A 585 15.15 -21.86 -4.98
CA ILE A 585 14.29 -21.33 -3.92
C ILE A 585 12.83 -21.19 -4.41
N GLY A 586 12.62 -20.78 -5.67
CA GLY A 586 11.31 -20.76 -6.35
C GLY A 586 10.34 -19.67 -5.86
N ALA A 587 10.82 -18.73 -5.05
CA ALA A 587 9.98 -17.72 -4.41
C ALA A 587 9.45 -16.67 -5.42
N LYS A 588 8.36 -16.00 -5.05
CA LYS A 588 7.72 -14.91 -5.81
C LYS A 588 7.50 -13.72 -4.88
N GLN A 589 7.72 -12.49 -5.37
CA GLN A 589 7.41 -11.29 -4.58
C GLN A 589 5.90 -11.16 -4.32
N TYR A 590 5.50 -10.86 -3.08
CA TYR A 590 4.21 -10.25 -2.77
C TYR A 590 4.38 -8.72 -2.74
N LEU A 591 3.31 -7.97 -3.04
CA LEU A 591 3.36 -6.53 -3.36
C LEU A 591 4.45 -6.19 -4.42
N PRO A 592 4.56 -6.96 -5.53
CA PRO A 592 5.74 -6.97 -6.40
C PRO A 592 6.11 -5.62 -7.02
N HIS A 593 7.41 -5.42 -7.25
CA HIS A 593 7.94 -4.26 -7.95
C HIS A 593 9.17 -4.65 -8.79
N HIS A 594 8.97 -4.68 -10.11
CA HIS A 594 9.98 -5.08 -11.06
C HIS A 594 10.31 -3.95 -12.04
N LEU A 595 11.60 -3.71 -12.27
CA LEU A 595 12.12 -2.57 -13.05
C LEU A 595 12.01 -2.74 -14.58
N SER A 596 11.59 -3.90 -15.08
CA SER A 596 11.46 -4.17 -16.52
C SER A 596 10.35 -5.16 -16.82
N GLN A 597 9.81 -5.11 -18.04
CA GLN A 597 8.82 -6.07 -18.54
C GLN A 597 9.35 -7.52 -18.50
N SER A 598 10.65 -7.74 -18.72
CA SER A 598 11.28 -9.07 -18.64
C SER A 598 11.25 -9.68 -17.22
N HIS A 599 11.41 -8.87 -16.18
CA HIS A 599 11.25 -9.33 -14.81
C HIS A 599 9.77 -9.61 -14.47
N TRP A 600 8.82 -8.82 -14.99
CA TRP A 600 7.39 -9.11 -14.87
C TRP A 600 6.98 -10.40 -15.60
N GLN A 601 7.52 -10.65 -16.81
CA GLN A 601 7.36 -11.92 -17.53
C GLN A 601 7.86 -13.11 -16.70
N HIS A 602 9.02 -12.99 -16.05
CA HIS A 602 9.54 -14.02 -15.16
C HIS A 602 8.70 -14.18 -13.87
N HIS A 603 8.14 -13.09 -13.33
CA HIS A 603 7.23 -13.11 -12.19
C HIS A 603 5.96 -13.93 -12.51
N PHE A 604 5.19 -13.52 -13.52
CA PHE A 604 3.95 -14.20 -13.94
C PHE A 604 4.19 -15.57 -14.60
N GLY A 605 5.37 -15.81 -15.17
CA GLY A 605 5.72 -17.05 -15.85
C GLY A 605 4.71 -17.43 -16.94
N ARG A 606 4.16 -18.65 -16.85
CA ARG A 606 3.15 -19.17 -17.79
C ARG A 606 1.85 -18.34 -17.83
N ARG A 607 1.63 -17.46 -16.85
CA ARG A 607 0.42 -16.62 -16.75
C ARG A 607 0.56 -15.26 -17.45
N TRP A 608 1.75 -14.92 -17.94
CA TRP A 608 2.01 -13.61 -18.58
C TRP A 608 1.08 -13.32 -19.76
N ASP A 609 0.84 -14.30 -20.63
CA ASP A 609 0.02 -14.08 -21.84
C ASP A 609 -1.46 -13.90 -21.50
N GLN A 610 -1.98 -14.60 -20.48
CA GLN A 610 -3.32 -14.35 -19.92
C GLN A 610 -3.42 -12.94 -19.34
N PHE A 611 -2.39 -12.50 -18.60
CA PHE A 611 -2.32 -11.17 -18.01
C PHE A 611 -2.31 -10.07 -19.08
N MET A 612 -1.53 -10.25 -20.16
CA MET A 612 -1.49 -9.30 -21.28
C MET A 612 -2.77 -9.31 -22.11
N ALA A 613 -3.42 -10.47 -22.30
CA ALA A 613 -4.74 -10.55 -22.93
C ALA A 613 -5.79 -9.77 -22.13
N ARG A 614 -5.84 -9.96 -20.80
CA ARG A 614 -6.70 -9.17 -19.89
C ARG A 614 -6.37 -7.68 -19.95
N LYS A 615 -5.09 -7.29 -20.05
CA LYS A 615 -4.69 -5.87 -20.19
C LYS A 615 -5.21 -5.29 -21.50
N ALA A 616 -5.05 -5.98 -22.62
CA ALA A 616 -5.59 -5.56 -23.91
C ALA A 616 -7.13 -5.52 -23.93
N GLN A 617 -7.79 -6.42 -23.20
CA GLN A 617 -9.26 -6.46 -23.11
C GLN A 617 -9.85 -5.30 -22.30
N PHE A 618 -9.23 -4.91 -21.18
CA PHE A 618 -9.83 -3.98 -20.21
C PHE A 618 -9.13 -2.61 -20.09
N ASP A 619 -7.84 -2.51 -20.42
CA ASP A 619 -7.09 -1.23 -20.53
C ASP A 619 -6.15 -1.23 -21.77
N PRO A 620 -6.73 -1.22 -23.00
CA PRO A 620 -5.98 -1.24 -24.26
C PRO A 620 -5.14 0.01 -24.51
N ARG A 621 -5.42 1.12 -23.79
CA ARG A 621 -4.67 2.38 -23.88
C ARG A 621 -3.56 2.49 -22.84
N HIS A 622 -3.48 1.55 -21.91
CA HIS A 622 -2.49 1.49 -20.83
C HIS A 622 -2.51 2.74 -19.93
N ILE A 623 -3.73 3.24 -19.67
CA ILE A 623 -4.00 4.39 -18.82
C ILE A 623 -3.73 4.04 -17.35
N LEU A 624 -4.13 2.84 -16.91
CA LEU A 624 -4.09 2.42 -15.52
C LEU A 624 -2.76 1.76 -15.15
N GLY A 625 -2.26 2.07 -13.96
CA GLY A 625 -1.29 1.22 -13.25
C GLY A 625 0.17 1.30 -13.72
N GLN A 626 0.59 2.40 -14.35
CA GLN A 626 1.99 2.59 -14.81
C GLN A 626 3.02 2.72 -13.66
N GLY A 627 2.60 2.91 -12.40
CA GLY A 627 3.47 2.78 -11.23
C GLY A 627 3.95 1.33 -10.95
N ILE A 628 3.52 0.36 -11.76
CA ILE A 628 3.69 -1.07 -11.51
C ILE A 628 4.23 -1.78 -12.76
N ILE A 629 3.47 -1.80 -13.86
CA ILE A 629 3.86 -2.45 -15.13
C ILE A 629 3.91 -1.38 -16.23
N LEU A 630 5.02 -1.32 -16.95
CA LEU A 630 5.24 -0.41 -18.08
C LEU A 630 5.20 -1.19 -19.41
N PRO A 631 4.02 -1.39 -20.02
CA PRO A 631 3.95 -1.97 -21.36
C PRO A 631 4.61 -1.03 -22.38
N GLY A 632 5.60 -1.54 -23.12
CA GLY A 632 6.19 -0.87 -24.28
C GLY A 632 7.45 -0.02 -24.04
N THR A 633 7.95 0.14 -22.81
CA THR A 633 9.22 0.86 -22.56
C THR A 633 10.42 -0.10 -22.54
N ASN A 634 10.96 -0.42 -23.72
CA ASN A 634 12.29 -1.05 -23.85
C ASN A 634 13.45 -0.06 -23.62
N ALA A 635 13.15 1.23 -23.41
CA ALA A 635 14.12 2.22 -22.97
C ALA A 635 13.97 2.48 -21.46
N PRO A 636 15.06 2.49 -20.67
CA PRO A 636 15.00 3.02 -19.31
C PRO A 636 14.66 4.51 -19.37
N ARG A 637 13.71 4.96 -18.55
CA ARG A 637 13.64 6.38 -18.18
C ARG A 637 14.73 6.64 -17.13
N PRO A 638 15.46 7.76 -17.21
CA PRO A 638 16.55 8.08 -16.28
C PRO A 638 16.06 8.27 -14.84
#